data_AF-A0A7X7QQD7-F1
#
_entry.id   AF-A0A7X7QQD7-F1
#
_cell.length_a   1.000
_cell.length_b   1.000
_cell.length_c   1.000
_cell.angle_alpha   90.00
_cell.angle_beta   90.00
_cell.angle_gamma   90.00
#
_symmetry.space_group_name_H-M   'P 1'
#
loop_
_entity.id
_entity.type
_entity.pdbx_description
1 polymer ?
#
loop_
_entity_poly.entity_id
_entity_poly.type
_entity_poly.pdbx_seq_one_letter_code
_entity_poly.pdbx_strand_id
1 'polypeptide(L)'
;MACGAVQPAAGPRPGPLADAPLAVIRPADFLGPGGTGIVVAAKGAVFGAQAVPLRVPVRAVFQIRRAGDYTLWIRSHQPPGAVGTLQAELARQGGVLAEGTFNDGAGSPARGGAEAWAEYRRLAVKNTSPRRAMADMQASLAGDINLHLILNRTAGVTGATDFAPYPFQDSIVRTISWNEPAGLTVSMQMDLEGRPDRLRTFRDHAREHYDMAIKAAGGRLHPLTRGKLFLRMSGDPTKDTEDYLFKTLRLLGANRLNSGSEPLAVAGRYGWEAAAGGAARMAWHLPFDEEESRRKYEEIYSHYANPAQRELYRQVSAMCMADEPGEGARAQMSSPLWLYVEEDGTPPKWVDPPGLSALHTRATNLTDCVLEGMFRKTGRIIEFRVATDSPEPAHFAFWRVGPNVTGEQQPENVGAGLDVVYRRNKRHFTRAFMHKAADIDDKPTRFKIVYEHGRAALFLDETLIHQHEHLRPAGGFGFASDAKEIWDLRLRPVGEQERLSITGAEPGGQAAPLALAEDGGYAATGAPEWARPSPLKEWIEREWVIGEGMPQAHAGFRKWLAAQGAGPELVGAGDWKDVRMLTLADLVRSPADARRYYWSRRYSGWLTPRMWSLAMDGIRANFPNKDVMSYVALSGGGPNAFNHFPVDMFQTASHANGLMPGISDWHTGNTESPQVNAFSVAMFNAGARRPGLPPASASMMHCVSTTELRSYATFANNVKYISYFNFGPAYTGAACWSDSYASYTGTAYLNNRVARVDDLAAPGLMRPSRVALLYPMSSDYWGHLNISDRRAVFLALSHEYYQPEIVTEEQVADGALASYDALYVLDPLVLSGAQARIAEWVRAGGLLWACSDAASRNAFNEPEDLLEPLAGLRRALVPSAGWPASTGLEAEGDRVVAPVAGEAAFRPHRVVEGNRPRSVDWPGARVRARYDDGQPAWLEGTVGKGRVVYVAHRAGQSYSAKVVRHGEKLWADTGRGLLTTPLHEAGVARELALSVPCFGAAPLDAAGGTLVVLFNMRPNPREGVELTLREAAPPHSVQIFDGYRLADLPYRHEAGGIKAVLPPFEGG
;
A
#
# COMPACT_ATOMS: atom_id res chain seq x y z
N MET A 1 25.30 -41.71 58.74
CA MET A 1 24.52 -41.80 59.99
C MET A 1 23.45 -40.72 59.97
N ALA A 2 22.21 -41.12 60.22
CA ALA A 2 21.05 -40.29 60.59
C ALA A 2 21.40 -39.30 61.71
N CYS A 3 20.71 -38.20 62.02
CA CYS A 3 19.58 -37.41 61.52
C CYS A 3 19.65 -36.12 62.37
N GLY A 4 19.18 -34.99 61.85
CA GLY A 4 18.99 -33.77 62.66
C GLY A 4 17.95 -32.88 62.01
N ALA A 5 16.72 -32.95 62.51
CA ALA A 5 15.60 -32.15 62.02
C ALA A 5 15.87 -30.65 62.19
N VAL A 6 15.95 -29.92 61.08
CA VAL A 6 15.97 -28.46 61.07
C VAL A 6 14.52 -27.99 61.21
N GLN A 7 14.23 -27.26 62.29
CA GLN A 7 12.96 -26.54 62.45
C GLN A 7 12.72 -25.67 61.20
N PRO A 8 11.49 -25.61 60.65
CA PRO A 8 11.21 -24.67 59.57
C PRO A 8 11.50 -23.25 60.07
N ALA A 9 12.44 -22.58 59.40
CA ALA A 9 12.73 -21.18 59.63
C ALA A 9 11.41 -20.40 59.59
N ALA A 10 11.19 -19.55 60.60
CA ALA A 10 10.07 -18.62 60.61
C ALA A 10 9.99 -17.92 59.25
N GLY A 11 8.83 -18.02 58.59
CA GLY A 11 8.61 -17.41 57.29
C GLY A 11 8.94 -15.91 57.32
N PRO A 12 9.20 -15.28 56.15
CA PRO A 12 9.48 -13.85 56.09
C PRO A 12 8.38 -13.09 56.84
N ARG A 13 8.79 -12.25 57.80
CA ARG A 13 7.87 -11.38 58.54
C ARG A 13 7.09 -10.54 57.52
N PRO A 14 5.78 -10.31 57.73
CA PRO A 14 5.01 -9.48 56.83
C PRO A 14 5.67 -8.10 56.72
N GLY A 15 5.96 -7.66 55.49
CA GLY A 15 6.40 -6.30 55.23
C GLY A 15 5.33 -5.29 55.69
N PRO A 16 5.66 -3.99 55.79
CA PRO A 16 4.75 -2.92 56.27
C PRO A 16 3.45 -2.74 55.46
N LEU A 17 3.25 -3.54 54.41
CA LEU A 17 2.12 -3.52 53.49
C LEU A 17 1.19 -4.74 53.63
N ALA A 18 1.37 -5.54 54.70
CA ALA A 18 0.60 -6.76 54.95
C ALA A 18 -0.91 -6.53 55.16
N ASP A 19 -1.29 -5.28 55.47
CA ASP A 19 -2.65 -4.90 55.81
C ASP A 19 -3.49 -4.42 54.61
N ALA A 20 -2.91 -4.39 53.39
CA ALA A 20 -3.54 -3.84 52.18
C ALA A 20 -4.30 -4.91 51.34
N PRO A 21 -5.44 -4.56 50.69
CA PRO A 21 -6.18 -5.48 49.81
C PRO A 21 -5.38 -5.86 48.55
N LEU A 22 -5.28 -7.16 48.25
CA LEU A 22 -4.63 -7.68 47.02
C LEU A 22 -5.65 -8.32 46.07
N ALA A 23 -5.60 -7.93 44.79
CA ALA A 23 -6.29 -8.59 43.69
C ALA A 23 -5.31 -9.43 42.84
N VAL A 24 -5.80 -10.56 42.33
CA VAL A 24 -5.02 -11.54 41.56
C VAL A 24 -5.68 -11.73 40.20
N ILE A 25 -4.95 -11.55 39.10
CA ILE A 25 -5.51 -11.67 37.75
C ILE A 25 -4.87 -12.84 37.01
N ARG A 26 -5.70 -13.79 36.54
CA ARG A 26 -5.28 -14.92 35.70
C ARG A 26 -6.04 -14.93 34.37
N PRO A 27 -5.38 -15.31 33.25
CA PRO A 27 -6.00 -15.42 31.92
C PRO A 27 -7.26 -16.31 31.87
N ALA A 28 -7.37 -17.30 32.77
CA ALA A 28 -8.52 -18.20 32.84
C ALA A 28 -9.80 -17.55 33.41
N ASP A 29 -9.72 -16.34 33.97
CA ASP A 29 -10.83 -15.65 34.62
C ASP A 29 -11.55 -14.63 33.69
N PHE A 30 -11.21 -14.60 32.40
CA PHE A 30 -11.78 -13.71 31.38
C PHE A 30 -12.93 -14.39 30.60
N LEU A 31 -14.05 -13.69 30.38
CA LEU A 31 -15.24 -14.21 29.66
C LEU A 31 -15.37 -13.59 28.27
N GLY A 32 -15.63 -14.39 27.22
CA GLY A 32 -15.75 -13.92 25.84
C GLY A 32 -16.93 -12.97 25.55
N PRO A 33 -16.95 -12.29 24.39
CA PRO A 33 -17.96 -11.29 24.05
C PRO A 33 -19.23 -12.05 23.66
N GLY A 34 -20.25 -11.98 24.52
CA GLY A 34 -21.48 -12.78 24.39
C GLY A 34 -21.82 -13.63 25.61
N GLY A 35 -20.98 -13.63 26.65
CA GLY A 35 -21.31 -14.26 27.94
C GLY A 35 -21.25 -15.79 27.96
N THR A 36 -20.84 -16.44 26.87
CA THR A 36 -20.52 -17.88 26.88
C THR A 36 -19.13 -18.07 27.49
N GLY A 37 -19.10 -18.46 28.77
CA GLY A 37 -17.86 -18.84 29.43
C GLY A 37 -17.26 -20.11 28.84
N ILE A 38 -15.94 -20.17 28.76
CA ILE A 38 -15.25 -21.46 28.77
C ILE A 38 -15.26 -21.92 30.22
N VAL A 39 -16.10 -22.91 30.50
CA VAL A 39 -16.20 -23.50 31.84
C VAL A 39 -14.97 -24.37 32.07
N VAL A 40 -14.03 -23.90 32.88
CA VAL A 40 -13.27 -24.82 33.74
C VAL A 40 -14.10 -25.01 35.00
N ALA A 41 -14.87 -26.09 35.04
CA ALA A 41 -15.66 -26.43 36.22
C ALA A 41 -14.72 -26.80 37.38
N ALA A 42 -14.37 -25.83 38.21
CA ALA A 42 -13.91 -26.11 39.56
C ALA A 42 -15.16 -26.31 40.44
N LYS A 43 -15.47 -27.58 40.78
CA LYS A 43 -16.47 -27.89 41.81
C LYS A 43 -16.04 -27.24 43.14
N GLY A 44 -16.79 -26.24 43.60
CA GLY A 44 -16.64 -25.65 44.94
C GLY A 44 -16.84 -24.13 45.06
N ALA A 45 -17.63 -23.49 44.18
CA ALA A 45 -17.93 -22.06 44.33
C ALA A 45 -18.98 -21.84 45.45
N VAL A 46 -18.68 -20.95 46.38
CA VAL A 46 -19.54 -20.58 47.51
C VAL A 46 -19.98 -19.12 47.32
N PHE A 47 -21.30 -18.91 47.30
CA PHE A 47 -22.04 -17.63 47.39
C PHE A 47 -22.41 -16.90 46.07
N GLY A 48 -23.69 -16.49 46.01
CA GLY A 48 -24.44 -16.07 44.82
C GLY A 48 -24.57 -14.56 44.59
N ALA A 49 -25.26 -14.23 43.48
CA ALA A 49 -25.12 -13.01 42.69
C ALA A 49 -26.10 -11.85 43.01
N GLN A 50 -25.63 -10.61 42.85
CA GLN A 50 -26.27 -9.52 42.08
C GLN A 50 -25.35 -8.27 42.03
N ALA A 51 -25.13 -7.68 40.85
CA ALA A 51 -24.30 -6.48 40.66
C ALA A 51 -25.03 -5.41 39.81
N VAL A 52 -24.74 -4.13 40.08
CA VAL A 52 -25.32 -2.95 39.40
C VAL A 52 -24.24 -2.24 38.55
N PRO A 53 -24.51 -1.85 37.29
CA PRO A 53 -23.52 -1.25 36.38
C PRO A 53 -23.47 0.29 36.42
N LEU A 54 -22.29 0.89 36.18
CA LEU A 54 -22.10 2.35 35.98
C LEU A 54 -21.15 2.67 34.82
N ARG A 55 -21.34 3.88 34.26
CA ARG A 55 -20.95 4.29 32.91
C ARG A 55 -19.76 5.26 32.92
N VAL A 56 -18.65 4.85 32.29
CA VAL A 56 -17.72 5.59 31.38
C VAL A 56 -16.31 4.95 31.49
N PRO A 57 -15.72 4.42 30.39
CA PRO A 57 -14.52 3.56 30.41
C PRO A 57 -13.17 4.28 30.26
N VAL A 58 -12.08 3.57 30.59
CA VAL A 58 -10.67 4.01 30.43
C VAL A 58 -9.81 2.86 29.83
N ARG A 59 -8.83 3.12 28.93
CA ARG A 59 -8.29 2.13 27.95
C ARG A 59 -6.77 1.86 28.06
N ALA A 60 -6.31 0.61 28.13
CA ALA A 60 -4.86 0.23 28.09
C ALA A 60 -4.56 -0.82 27.02
N VAL A 61 -3.33 -1.06 26.56
CA VAL A 61 -3.01 -2.03 25.48
C VAL A 61 -1.70 -2.80 25.77
N PHE A 62 -1.63 -4.09 25.42
CA PHE A 62 -0.55 -5.06 25.77
C PHE A 62 -0.07 -5.78 24.50
N GLN A 63 1.06 -6.48 24.48
CA GLN A 63 1.50 -7.26 23.31
C GLN A 63 2.10 -8.60 23.76
N ILE A 64 1.47 -9.72 23.42
CA ILE A 64 1.94 -11.07 23.77
C ILE A 64 2.75 -11.67 22.61
N ARG A 65 4.05 -11.93 22.83
CA ARG A 65 4.97 -12.44 21.78
C ARG A 65 5.25 -13.95 21.85
N ARG A 66 4.84 -14.65 22.92
CA ARG A 66 5.03 -16.10 23.11
C ARG A 66 3.79 -16.70 23.79
N ALA A 67 3.48 -17.96 23.49
CA ALA A 67 2.41 -18.68 24.18
C ALA A 67 2.85 -19.02 25.62
N GLY A 68 1.97 -18.81 26.61
CA GLY A 68 2.23 -19.17 28.02
C GLY A 68 1.16 -18.69 29.00
N ASP A 69 1.21 -19.21 30.23
CA ASP A 69 0.37 -18.75 31.34
C ASP A 69 1.02 -17.53 32.01
N TYR A 70 0.34 -16.39 31.97
CA TYR A 70 0.79 -15.15 32.62
C TYR A 70 -0.02 -14.91 33.89
N THR A 71 0.59 -14.45 34.99
CA THR A 71 -0.15 -14.02 36.18
C THR A 71 0.26 -12.60 36.54
N LEU A 72 -0.72 -11.69 36.65
CA LEU A 72 -0.50 -10.29 37.04
C LEU A 72 -1.09 -10.04 38.44
N TRP A 73 -0.29 -9.44 39.31
CA TRP A 73 -0.69 -9.10 40.68
C TRP A 73 -0.92 -7.60 40.78
N ILE A 74 -2.10 -7.21 41.25
CA ILE A 74 -2.48 -5.80 41.39
C ILE A 74 -2.94 -5.58 42.82
N ARG A 75 -2.24 -4.72 43.55
CA ARG A 75 -2.64 -4.33 44.92
C ARG A 75 -3.34 -2.97 44.87
N SER A 76 -4.48 -2.83 45.54
CA SER A 76 -5.30 -1.62 45.50
C SER A 76 -5.49 -1.09 46.91
N HIS A 77 -4.91 0.07 47.21
CA HIS A 77 -4.93 0.70 48.54
C HIS A 77 -6.18 1.57 48.73
N GLN A 78 -7.28 0.99 49.24
CA GLN A 78 -8.51 1.74 49.54
C GLN A 78 -8.55 2.15 51.03
N PRO A 79 -9.04 3.36 51.37
CA PRO A 79 -9.40 3.70 52.74
C PRO A 79 -10.49 2.74 53.25
N PRO A 80 -10.54 2.42 54.56
CA PRO A 80 -11.60 1.61 55.15
C PRO A 80 -12.99 2.19 54.80
N GLY A 81 -13.81 1.41 54.10
CA GLY A 81 -15.18 1.80 53.71
C GLY A 81 -15.35 2.49 52.35
N ALA A 82 -14.29 2.72 51.57
CA ALA A 82 -14.40 3.18 50.19
C ALA A 82 -14.70 2.00 49.24
N VAL A 83 -15.63 2.18 48.29
CA VAL A 83 -15.92 1.20 47.23
C VAL A 83 -15.37 1.74 45.90
N GLY A 84 -14.40 1.04 45.32
CA GLY A 84 -13.90 1.28 43.97
C GLY A 84 -13.94 -0.04 43.18
N THR A 85 -14.43 0.01 41.94
CA THR A 85 -14.58 -1.14 41.07
C THR A 85 -13.44 -1.18 40.06
N LEU A 86 -12.73 -2.30 39.94
CA LEU A 86 -11.77 -2.50 38.86
C LEU A 86 -12.51 -3.20 37.71
N GLN A 87 -12.32 -2.79 36.47
CA GLN A 87 -12.81 -3.53 35.29
C GLN A 87 -11.61 -3.89 34.41
N ALA A 88 -11.63 -5.03 33.73
CA ALA A 88 -10.64 -5.34 32.70
C ALA A 88 -11.30 -5.90 31.45
N GLU A 89 -10.72 -5.60 30.31
CA GLU A 89 -11.15 -6.02 28.99
C GLU A 89 -9.93 -6.57 28.25
N LEU A 90 -10.06 -7.67 27.52
CA LEU A 90 -9.02 -8.25 26.67
C LEU A 90 -9.44 -8.01 25.21
N ALA A 91 -8.54 -7.52 24.35
CA ALA A 91 -8.84 -7.18 22.96
C ALA A 91 -7.70 -7.57 22.00
N ARG A 92 -8.02 -7.74 20.71
CA ARG A 92 -7.05 -8.02 19.64
C ARG A 92 -7.40 -7.22 18.40
N GLN A 93 -6.43 -6.48 17.84
CA GLN A 93 -6.59 -5.66 16.63
C GLN A 93 -7.82 -4.72 16.66
N GLY A 94 -8.19 -4.22 17.84
CA GLY A 94 -9.33 -3.33 18.04
C GLY A 94 -10.69 -4.02 18.26
N GLY A 95 -10.77 -5.35 18.24
CA GLY A 95 -11.96 -6.12 18.63
C GLY A 95 -11.84 -6.67 20.05
N VAL A 96 -12.88 -6.52 20.87
CA VAL A 96 -12.95 -7.07 22.23
C VAL A 96 -13.03 -8.59 22.17
N LEU A 97 -12.11 -9.26 22.86
CA LEU A 97 -12.04 -10.72 22.99
C LEU A 97 -12.66 -11.23 24.29
N ALA A 98 -12.63 -10.44 25.38
CA ALA A 98 -13.25 -10.80 26.65
C ALA A 98 -13.40 -9.59 27.59
N GLU A 99 -14.35 -9.62 28.53
CA GLU A 99 -14.57 -8.55 29.53
C GLU A 99 -14.83 -9.12 30.94
N GLY A 100 -14.44 -8.38 31.97
CA GLY A 100 -14.65 -8.72 33.38
C GLY A 100 -14.78 -7.49 34.28
N THR A 101 -15.68 -7.56 35.26
CA THR A 101 -15.82 -6.55 36.33
C THR A 101 -15.39 -7.16 37.66
N PHE A 102 -14.50 -6.47 38.37
CA PHE A 102 -13.99 -6.86 39.68
C PHE A 102 -14.55 -5.91 40.74
N ASN A 103 -15.59 -6.39 41.41
CA ASN A 103 -16.03 -5.91 42.70
C ASN A 103 -16.01 -7.11 43.63
N ASP A 104 -15.37 -6.96 44.79
CA ASP A 104 -15.39 -7.89 45.94
C ASP A 104 -15.69 -9.35 45.55
N GLY A 105 -14.68 -10.02 45.01
CA GLY A 105 -14.71 -11.48 44.94
C GLY A 105 -14.83 -11.99 46.36
N ALA A 106 -15.94 -12.67 46.67
CA ALA A 106 -16.34 -13.13 48.00
C ALA A 106 -15.16 -13.69 48.83
N GLY A 107 -14.61 -12.79 49.63
CA GLY A 107 -13.54 -13.00 50.59
C GLY A 107 -13.55 -11.78 51.47
N SER A 108 -14.43 -11.79 52.48
CA SER A 108 -14.72 -10.69 53.39
C SER A 108 -13.57 -9.69 53.57
N PRO A 109 -13.76 -8.40 53.26
CA PRO A 109 -12.82 -7.35 53.67
C PRO A 109 -12.90 -7.25 55.19
N ALA A 110 -11.94 -7.84 55.89
CA ALA A 110 -11.87 -7.59 57.32
C ALA A 110 -10.45 -7.52 57.88
N ARG A 111 -9.47 -8.27 57.36
CA ARG A 111 -8.12 -8.26 57.93
C ARG A 111 -7.08 -8.55 56.87
N GLY A 112 -6.31 -7.53 56.48
CA GLY A 112 -4.93 -7.83 56.14
C GLY A 112 -4.16 -8.29 57.40
N GLY A 113 -2.96 -8.81 57.22
CA GLY A 113 -2.15 -9.41 58.28
C GLY A 113 -1.73 -10.86 58.01
N ALA A 114 -0.93 -11.41 58.93
CA ALA A 114 -0.18 -12.66 58.76
C ALA A 114 -1.04 -13.93 58.56
N GLU A 115 -2.29 -13.96 59.04
CA GLU A 115 -3.19 -15.12 58.91
C GLU A 115 -3.83 -15.22 57.51
N ALA A 116 -4.28 -14.10 56.95
CA ALA A 116 -4.77 -14.05 55.57
C ALA A 116 -3.65 -14.41 54.57
N TRP A 117 -2.40 -14.01 54.87
CA TRP A 117 -1.19 -14.43 54.15
C TRP A 117 -0.99 -15.95 54.19
N ALA A 118 -1.18 -16.58 55.34
CA ALA A 118 -0.95 -18.02 55.52
C ALA A 118 -1.98 -18.85 54.75
N GLU A 119 -3.25 -18.45 54.82
CA GLU A 119 -4.37 -19.05 54.09
C GLU A 119 -4.17 -18.93 52.57
N TYR A 120 -3.83 -17.73 52.10
CA TYR A 120 -3.55 -17.46 50.70
C TYR A 120 -2.35 -18.26 50.19
N ARG A 121 -1.22 -18.25 50.90
CA ARG A 121 -0.01 -18.99 50.51
C ARG A 121 -0.28 -20.49 50.44
N ARG A 122 -1.09 -21.03 51.36
CA ARG A 122 -1.51 -22.43 51.36
C ARG A 122 -2.33 -22.77 50.10
N LEU A 123 -3.24 -21.89 49.68
CA LEU A 123 -4.06 -22.06 48.48
C LEU A 123 -3.28 -21.82 47.17
N ALA A 124 -2.36 -20.87 47.15
CA ALA A 124 -1.50 -20.56 46.00
C ALA A 124 -0.49 -21.68 45.73
N VAL A 125 0.21 -22.18 46.77
CA VAL A 125 1.14 -23.32 46.67
C VAL A 125 0.41 -24.60 46.23
N LYS A 126 -0.83 -24.81 46.69
CA LYS A 126 -1.68 -25.93 46.26
C LYS A 126 -2.04 -25.86 44.76
N ASN A 127 -2.09 -24.66 44.17
CA ASN A 127 -2.47 -24.43 42.78
C ASN A 127 -1.28 -24.18 41.82
N THR A 128 -0.06 -23.99 42.33
CA THR A 128 1.16 -23.68 41.52
C THR A 128 2.14 -24.85 41.43
N SER A 129 1.72 -26.09 41.74
CA SER A 129 2.62 -27.25 41.61
C SER A 129 3.08 -27.44 40.15
N PRO A 130 4.35 -27.81 39.89
CA PRO A 130 4.90 -28.00 38.53
C PRO A 130 4.30 -29.18 37.74
N ARG A 131 3.24 -29.83 38.26
CA ARG A 131 2.52 -30.95 37.62
C ARG A 131 1.22 -30.56 36.89
N ARG A 132 0.83 -29.29 36.86
CA ARG A 132 -0.19 -28.81 35.89
C ARG A 132 0.47 -28.37 34.58
N ALA A 133 1.41 -29.15 34.11
CA ALA A 133 1.85 -29.09 32.72
C ALA A 133 0.85 -29.90 31.88
N MET A 134 0.38 -29.26 30.81
CA MET A 134 -0.18 -29.87 29.60
C MET A 134 -1.59 -30.48 29.71
N ALA A 135 -2.57 -29.63 29.47
CA ALA A 135 -3.73 -30.00 28.67
C ALA A 135 -3.93 -28.89 27.63
N ASP A 136 -3.68 -29.24 26.37
CA ASP A 136 -3.59 -28.34 25.23
C ASP A 136 -4.85 -27.49 25.04
N MET A 137 -4.66 -26.17 25.04
CA MET A 137 -5.43 -25.31 24.15
C MET A 137 -4.56 -25.08 22.90
N GLN A 138 -4.57 -26.04 21.98
CA GLN A 138 -4.19 -25.79 20.59
C GLN A 138 -5.32 -25.02 19.91
N ALA A 139 -5.42 -23.74 20.25
CA ALA A 139 -5.98 -22.73 19.37
C ALA A 139 -4.88 -21.70 19.17
N SER A 140 -4.38 -21.60 17.94
CA SER A 140 -3.25 -20.77 17.55
C SER A 140 -3.53 -19.28 17.77
N LEU A 141 -3.29 -18.77 18.97
CA LEU A 141 -3.18 -17.34 19.23
C LEU A 141 -1.71 -16.93 19.10
N ALA A 142 -1.19 -16.97 17.88
CA ALA A 142 0.00 -16.21 17.49
C ALA A 142 -0.44 -14.82 17.02
N GLY A 143 0.15 -13.76 17.59
CA GLY A 143 -0.08 -12.36 17.21
C GLY A 143 -0.34 -11.42 18.39
N ASP A 144 -0.30 -10.11 18.11
CA ASP A 144 -0.42 -9.02 19.09
C ASP A 144 -1.79 -9.04 19.80
N ILE A 145 -1.81 -9.48 21.07
CA ILE A 145 -2.99 -9.48 21.94
C ILE A 145 -2.79 -8.49 23.09
N ASN A 146 -3.83 -7.68 23.33
CA ASN A 146 -3.85 -6.51 24.21
C ASN A 146 -4.78 -6.76 25.41
N LEU A 147 -4.36 -6.47 26.65
CA LEU A 147 -5.25 -6.42 27.83
C LEU A 147 -5.63 -4.95 28.11
N HIS A 148 -6.64 -4.65 28.89
CA HIS A 148 -7.09 -3.29 29.19
C HIS A 148 -7.47 -3.28 30.67
N LEU A 149 -6.89 -2.37 31.48
CA LEU A 149 -7.22 -2.24 32.91
C LEU A 149 -7.87 -0.89 33.19
N ILE A 150 -9.08 -0.93 33.76
CA ILE A 150 -9.95 0.22 34.01
C ILE A 150 -10.13 0.39 35.52
N LEU A 151 -9.69 1.51 36.07
CA LEU A 151 -9.86 1.86 37.50
C LEU A 151 -11.02 2.85 37.66
N ASN A 152 -12.18 2.37 38.12
CA ASN A 152 -13.34 3.23 38.40
C ASN A 152 -13.35 3.63 39.88
N ARG A 153 -13.22 4.93 40.16
CA ARG A 153 -13.23 5.48 41.52
C ARG A 153 -14.42 6.41 41.77
N THR A 154 -14.87 6.41 43.02
CA THR A 154 -15.74 7.47 43.55
C THR A 154 -14.92 8.76 43.71
N ALA A 155 -15.44 9.90 43.27
CA ALA A 155 -14.75 11.18 43.36
C ALA A 155 -14.36 11.51 44.83
N GLY A 156 -13.12 11.92 45.07
CA GLY A 156 -12.62 12.29 46.41
C GLY A 156 -11.93 11.17 47.21
N VAL A 157 -11.89 9.92 46.71
CA VAL A 157 -11.17 8.81 47.36
C VAL A 157 -9.67 8.85 47.02
N THR A 158 -8.82 8.80 48.05
CA THR A 158 -7.36 8.78 47.95
C THR A 158 -6.79 7.38 48.15
N GLY A 159 -5.81 6.96 47.35
CA GLY A 159 -5.18 5.65 47.45
C GLY A 159 -4.03 5.46 46.45
N ALA A 160 -3.61 4.21 46.21
CA ALA A 160 -2.58 3.86 45.23
C ALA A 160 -2.73 2.42 44.73
N THR A 161 -2.13 2.11 43.58
CA THR A 161 -2.04 0.75 43.02
C THR A 161 -0.59 0.32 42.89
N ASP A 162 -0.22 -0.80 43.52
CA ASP A 162 1.11 -1.40 43.37
C ASP A 162 1.10 -2.53 42.34
N PHE A 163 2.15 -2.55 41.51
CA PHE A 163 2.44 -3.60 40.55
C PHE A 163 3.68 -4.37 41.00
N ALA A 164 3.57 -5.69 41.05
CA ALA A 164 4.65 -6.57 41.46
C ALA A 164 4.70 -7.83 40.58
N PRO A 165 5.89 -8.38 40.29
CA PRO A 165 6.03 -9.63 39.56
C PRO A 165 5.58 -10.81 40.42
N TYR A 166 5.62 -10.65 41.75
CA TYR A 166 5.19 -11.63 42.75
C TYR A 166 4.26 -10.95 43.77
N PRO A 167 3.20 -11.63 44.23
CA PRO A 167 2.10 -10.98 44.96
C PRO A 167 2.48 -10.37 46.31
N PHE A 168 3.58 -10.83 46.91
CA PHE A 168 3.97 -10.51 48.27
C PHE A 168 5.50 -10.50 48.50
N GLN A 169 6.30 -10.15 47.48
CA GLN A 169 7.67 -9.71 47.71
C GLN A 169 7.68 -8.18 47.87
N ASP A 170 8.61 -7.64 48.67
CA ASP A 170 8.84 -6.19 48.80
C ASP A 170 9.36 -5.54 47.51
N SER A 171 9.59 -6.34 46.46
CA SER A 171 9.95 -5.93 45.11
C SER A 171 8.73 -5.36 44.38
N ILE A 172 8.27 -4.20 44.83
CA ILE A 172 7.32 -3.36 44.07
C ILE A 172 8.05 -2.86 42.83
N VAL A 173 7.56 -3.24 41.65
CA VAL A 173 8.12 -2.72 40.38
C VAL A 173 7.67 -1.27 40.19
N ARG A 174 6.42 -0.95 40.57
CA ARG A 174 5.92 0.42 40.57
C ARG A 174 4.66 0.61 41.42
N THR A 175 4.54 1.78 42.03
CA THR A 175 3.30 2.28 42.65
C THR A 175 2.72 3.42 41.80
N ILE A 176 1.40 3.44 41.60
CA ILE A 176 0.67 4.51 40.92
C ILE A 176 -0.33 5.11 41.90
N SER A 177 -0.18 6.37 42.27
CA SER A 177 -1.11 7.00 43.21
C SER A 177 -2.43 7.33 42.52
N TRP A 178 -3.56 7.08 43.19
CA TRP A 178 -4.88 7.48 42.70
C TRP A 178 -5.09 8.98 42.78
N ASN A 179 -4.29 9.69 43.57
CA ASN A 179 -4.33 11.15 43.61
C ASN A 179 -3.62 11.78 42.40
N GLU A 180 -2.92 10.98 41.59
CA GLU A 180 -2.45 11.44 40.29
C GLU A 180 -3.67 11.79 39.43
N PRO A 181 -3.76 13.04 38.90
CA PRO A 181 -4.90 13.48 38.09
C PRO A 181 -5.19 12.57 36.88
N ALA A 182 -4.21 11.76 36.47
CA ALA A 182 -4.19 10.92 35.28
C ALA A 182 -3.98 9.41 35.57
N GLY A 183 -4.03 8.96 36.83
CA GLY A 183 -3.83 7.55 37.23
C GLY A 183 -4.94 6.56 36.79
N LEU A 184 -5.83 7.01 35.91
CA LEU A 184 -6.97 6.23 35.42
C LEU A 184 -6.58 5.30 34.26
N THR A 185 -5.46 5.57 33.57
CA THR A 185 -5.01 4.82 32.38
C THR A 185 -3.52 4.45 32.44
N VAL A 186 -3.20 3.16 32.46
CA VAL A 186 -1.81 2.64 32.57
C VAL A 186 -1.46 1.83 31.32
N SER A 187 -0.28 2.01 30.73
CA SER A 187 0.26 1.18 29.65
C SER A 187 1.43 0.32 30.17
N MET A 188 1.46 -0.97 29.83
CA MET A 188 2.48 -1.89 30.35
C MET A 188 2.90 -2.93 29.30
N GLN A 189 4.20 -3.26 29.26
CA GLN A 189 4.73 -4.45 28.57
C GLN A 189 5.03 -5.54 29.61
N MET A 190 4.54 -6.77 29.41
CA MET A 190 4.54 -7.86 30.41
C MET A 190 5.92 -8.50 30.72
N ASP A 191 7.03 -7.92 30.26
CA ASP A 191 8.38 -8.34 30.68
C ASP A 191 8.79 -7.56 31.94
N LEU A 192 8.10 -7.82 33.06
CA LEU A 192 8.34 -7.12 34.33
C LEU A 192 9.70 -7.46 34.96
N GLU A 193 10.29 -8.60 34.58
CA GLU A 193 11.60 -9.04 35.07
C GLU A 193 12.75 -8.50 34.20
N GLY A 194 12.59 -8.43 32.87
CA GLY A 194 13.61 -7.96 31.93
C GLY A 194 13.49 -6.50 31.52
N ARG A 195 12.31 -5.89 31.62
CA ARG A 195 12.00 -4.50 31.19
C ARG A 195 11.05 -3.76 32.14
N PRO A 196 11.37 -3.65 33.46
CA PRO A 196 10.55 -2.89 34.42
C PRO A 196 10.40 -1.40 34.05
N ASP A 197 11.30 -0.86 33.21
CA ASP A 197 11.22 0.49 32.61
C ASP A 197 9.97 0.73 31.74
N ARG A 198 9.29 -0.33 31.30
CA ARG A 198 8.16 -0.26 30.35
C ARG A 198 6.78 -0.26 31.02
N LEU A 199 6.71 -0.17 32.35
CA LEU A 199 5.47 0.06 33.11
C LEU A 199 5.25 1.58 33.28
N ARG A 200 4.38 2.18 32.45
CA ARG A 200 4.22 3.65 32.34
C ARG A 200 2.79 4.12 32.23
N THR A 201 2.45 5.26 32.85
CA THR A 201 1.19 5.96 32.54
C THR A 201 1.26 6.57 31.14
N PHE A 202 0.11 6.89 30.53
CA PHE A 202 0.08 7.65 29.27
C PHE A 202 0.83 9.00 29.38
N ARG A 203 0.79 9.63 30.55
CA ARG A 203 1.52 10.87 30.81
C ARG A 203 3.01 10.66 30.98
N ASP A 204 3.45 9.56 31.60
CA ASP A 204 4.88 9.21 31.63
C ASP A 204 5.41 8.96 30.23
N HIS A 205 4.64 8.24 29.41
CA HIS A 205 4.97 8.03 28.00
C HIS A 205 5.10 9.38 27.27
N ALA A 206 4.12 10.27 27.44
CA ALA A 206 4.14 11.58 26.81
C ALA A 206 5.29 12.48 27.33
N ARG A 207 5.63 12.38 28.62
CA ARG A 207 6.79 13.08 29.24
C ARG A 207 8.12 12.52 28.75
N GLU A 208 8.29 11.21 28.74
CA GLU A 208 9.46 10.51 28.22
C GLU A 208 9.74 10.95 26.78
N HIS A 209 8.70 10.96 25.93
CA HIS A 209 8.82 11.42 24.55
C HIS A 209 9.11 12.91 24.42
N TYR A 210 8.51 13.72 25.28
CA TYR A 210 8.82 15.14 25.36
C TYR A 210 10.28 15.37 25.75
N ASP A 211 10.80 14.65 26.74
CA ASP A 211 12.20 14.71 27.19
C ASP A 211 13.16 14.20 26.10
N MET A 212 12.78 13.13 25.39
CA MET A 212 13.52 12.66 24.21
C MET A 212 13.53 13.69 23.10
N ALA A 213 12.42 14.39 22.84
CA ALA A 213 12.37 15.47 21.86
C ALA A 213 13.18 16.69 22.30
N ILE A 214 13.21 17.04 23.60
CA ILE A 214 14.12 18.06 24.13
C ILE A 214 15.57 17.68 23.83
N LYS A 215 15.96 16.44 24.15
CA LYS A 215 17.32 15.95 23.93
C LYS A 215 17.67 15.96 22.45
N ALA A 216 16.78 15.43 21.60
CA ALA A 216 16.95 15.42 20.15
C ALA A 216 17.08 16.85 19.60
N ALA A 217 16.28 17.81 20.07
CA ALA A 217 16.34 19.22 19.70
C ALA A 217 17.56 19.98 20.28
N GLY A 218 18.45 19.31 21.04
CA GLY A 218 19.62 19.94 21.65
C GLY A 218 19.26 20.89 22.79
N GLY A 219 18.17 20.60 23.52
CA GLY A 219 17.73 21.37 24.69
C GLY A 219 17.08 22.72 24.39
N ARG A 220 16.74 23.01 23.13
CA ARG A 220 16.19 24.32 22.72
C ARG A 220 15.06 24.19 21.71
N LEU A 221 14.23 25.23 21.66
CA LEU A 221 13.20 25.38 20.64
C LEU A 221 13.77 26.09 19.40
N HIS A 222 13.55 25.54 18.21
CA HIS A 222 14.00 26.13 16.95
C HIS A 222 12.85 26.82 16.19
N PRO A 223 13.14 27.73 15.24
CA PRO A 223 12.14 28.23 14.31
C PRO A 223 11.46 27.11 13.54
N LEU A 224 10.24 27.35 13.05
CA LEU A 224 9.59 26.49 12.07
C LEU A 224 9.87 27.01 10.67
N THR A 225 9.92 26.10 9.69
CA THR A 225 9.90 26.45 8.27
C THR A 225 8.66 27.26 7.92
N ARG A 226 8.83 28.23 7.03
CA ARG A 226 7.80 29.14 6.53
C ARG A 226 7.47 28.74 5.08
N GLY A 227 6.23 28.94 4.64
CA GLY A 227 5.88 28.73 3.24
C GLY A 227 5.66 27.25 2.83
N LYS A 228 6.27 26.82 1.72
CA LYS A 228 5.87 25.62 0.95
C LYS A 228 6.62 24.31 1.28
N LEU A 229 7.43 24.27 2.33
CA LEU A 229 8.03 23.03 2.83
C LEU A 229 7.15 22.45 3.96
N PHE A 230 6.45 21.37 3.67
CA PHE A 230 5.46 20.76 4.55
C PHE A 230 6.10 19.61 5.33
N LEU A 231 6.28 19.78 6.63
CA LEU A 231 6.84 18.79 7.55
C LEU A 231 5.73 18.38 8.50
N ARG A 232 5.01 17.32 8.10
CA ARG A 232 3.77 16.89 8.72
C ARG A 232 3.99 15.66 9.58
N MET A 233 3.45 15.68 10.79
CA MET A 233 3.30 14.48 11.62
C MET A 233 1.82 14.24 11.87
N SER A 234 1.40 12.99 11.80
CA SER A 234 0.11 12.58 12.35
C SER A 234 0.32 12.05 13.77
N GLY A 235 -0.76 12.04 14.57
CA GLY A 235 -0.82 11.31 15.82
C GLY A 235 -2.21 11.38 16.41
N ASP A 236 -2.60 10.36 17.17
CA ASP A 236 -3.91 10.26 17.82
C ASP A 236 -3.76 10.55 19.32
N PRO A 237 -3.76 11.83 19.75
CA PRO A 237 -3.71 12.15 21.16
C PRO A 237 -4.98 11.70 21.86
N THR A 238 -4.83 11.29 23.12
CA THR A 238 -5.95 11.35 24.06
C THR A 238 -6.05 12.77 24.63
N LYS A 239 -7.24 13.19 25.04
CA LYS A 239 -7.49 14.54 25.61
C LYS A 239 -6.49 14.92 26.72
N ASP A 240 -6.04 13.94 27.51
CA ASP A 240 -5.13 14.16 28.65
C ASP A 240 -3.64 14.21 28.27
N THR A 241 -3.28 13.83 27.04
CA THR A 241 -1.88 13.81 26.54
C THR A 241 -1.63 14.77 25.39
N GLU A 242 -2.67 15.42 24.89
CA GLU A 242 -2.65 16.29 23.72
C GLU A 242 -1.60 17.40 23.79
N ASP A 243 -1.49 18.12 24.91
CA ASP A 243 -0.49 19.19 25.07
C ASP A 243 0.96 18.67 25.03
N TYR A 244 1.25 17.51 25.65
CA TYR A 244 2.58 16.89 25.58
C TYR A 244 2.90 16.40 24.17
N LEU A 245 1.92 15.83 23.47
CA LEU A 245 2.08 15.46 22.08
C LEU A 245 2.45 16.68 21.25
N PHE A 246 1.67 17.75 21.31
CA PHE A 246 1.92 18.96 20.53
C PHE A 246 3.27 19.61 20.85
N LYS A 247 3.66 19.66 22.13
CA LYS A 247 4.98 20.13 22.55
C LYS A 247 6.11 19.26 21.98
N THR A 248 5.96 17.94 22.04
CA THR A 248 6.90 16.98 21.45
C THR A 248 7.06 17.25 19.95
N LEU A 249 5.96 17.28 19.21
CA LEU A 249 5.98 17.50 17.75
C LEU A 249 6.54 18.89 17.38
N ARG A 250 6.30 19.90 18.21
CA ARG A 250 6.86 21.26 18.03
C ARG A 250 8.37 21.30 18.22
N LEU A 251 8.90 20.56 19.20
CA LEU A 251 10.35 20.41 19.43
C LEU A 251 11.03 19.65 18.28
N LEU A 252 10.34 18.66 17.72
CA LEU A 252 10.77 17.93 16.52
C LEU A 252 10.64 18.74 15.23
N GLY A 253 10.17 20.00 15.28
CA GLY A 253 10.12 20.90 14.13
C GLY A 253 9.00 20.62 13.13
N ALA A 254 7.97 19.84 13.50
CA ALA A 254 6.77 19.70 12.67
C ALA A 254 6.11 21.08 12.49
N ASN A 255 5.74 21.44 11.26
CA ASN A 255 5.13 22.74 10.95
C ASN A 255 3.66 22.65 10.50
N ARG A 256 3.15 21.41 10.33
CA ARG A 256 1.76 21.09 10.01
C ARG A 256 1.31 19.91 10.84
N LEU A 257 0.17 20.03 11.53
CA LEU A 257 -0.44 18.93 12.27
C LEU A 257 -1.92 18.80 11.96
N ASN A 258 -2.42 17.58 12.13
CA ASN A 258 -3.84 17.30 12.22
C ASN A 258 -4.25 17.26 13.69
N SER A 259 -5.10 18.18 14.16
CA SER A 259 -5.51 18.23 15.57
C SER A 259 -7.01 17.98 15.78
N GLY A 260 -7.62 17.13 14.93
CA GLY A 260 -9.03 16.76 15.09
C GLY A 260 -9.97 17.97 15.06
N SER A 261 -10.69 18.22 16.17
CA SER A 261 -11.80 19.18 16.25
C SER A 261 -11.40 20.65 16.46
N GLU A 262 -10.15 20.98 16.82
CA GLU A 262 -9.73 22.37 17.09
C GLU A 262 -8.43 22.81 16.37
N PRO A 263 -8.34 22.67 15.02
CA PRO A 263 -7.14 23.01 14.24
C PRO A 263 -6.63 24.45 14.46
N LEU A 264 -7.52 25.42 14.56
CA LEU A 264 -7.16 26.83 14.67
C LEU A 264 -6.59 27.21 16.04
N ALA A 265 -7.18 26.69 17.12
CA ALA A 265 -6.76 27.01 18.49
C ALA A 265 -5.38 26.40 18.80
N VAL A 266 -5.08 25.24 18.23
CA VAL A 266 -3.78 24.59 18.35
C VAL A 266 -2.74 25.30 17.46
N ALA A 267 -3.09 25.62 16.21
CA ALA A 267 -2.21 26.37 15.31
C ALA A 267 -1.77 27.72 15.90
N GLY A 268 -2.71 28.48 16.45
CA GLY A 268 -2.43 29.76 17.11
C GLY A 268 -1.52 29.65 18.34
N ARG A 269 -1.56 28.53 19.08
CA ARG A 269 -0.73 28.31 20.27
C ARG A 269 0.73 27.98 19.95
N TYR A 270 0.99 27.22 18.88
CA TYR A 270 2.34 26.70 18.57
C TYR A 270 2.98 27.32 17.31
N GLY A 271 2.27 28.18 16.59
CA GLY A 271 2.75 28.88 15.40
C GLY A 271 2.74 28.01 14.13
N TRP A 272 1.85 27.02 14.07
CA TRP A 272 1.69 26.12 12.91
C TRP A 272 0.75 26.70 11.87
N GLU A 273 0.76 26.10 10.68
CA GLU A 273 -0.43 26.10 9.83
C GLU A 273 -1.16 24.76 9.99
N ALA A 274 -2.48 24.76 9.77
CA ALA A 274 -3.28 23.56 9.95
C ALA A 274 -3.19 22.64 8.73
N ALA A 275 -3.27 21.32 8.97
CA ALA A 275 -3.51 20.32 7.94
C ALA A 275 -4.75 19.49 8.31
N ALA A 276 -5.58 19.16 7.33
CA ALA A 276 -6.76 18.32 7.58
C ALA A 276 -6.41 16.83 7.38
N GLY A 277 -6.66 16.00 8.41
CA GLY A 277 -6.41 14.55 8.36
C GLY A 277 -7.60 13.67 8.01
N GLY A 278 -8.78 14.25 7.72
CA GLY A 278 -9.85 13.52 7.04
C GLY A 278 -9.65 13.63 5.54
N ALA A 279 -9.70 12.50 4.81
CA ALA A 279 -9.73 12.55 3.35
C ALA A 279 -10.84 13.51 2.91
N ALA A 280 -10.61 14.30 1.86
CA ALA A 280 -11.66 15.07 1.20
C ALA A 280 -12.84 14.18 0.73
N ARG A 281 -12.71 12.85 0.88
CA ARG A 281 -13.56 11.77 0.39
C ARG A 281 -13.62 11.90 -1.13
N MET A 282 -12.67 11.27 -1.80
CA MET A 282 -12.68 11.23 -3.25
C MET A 282 -14.01 10.65 -3.74
N ALA A 283 -14.78 11.47 -4.45
CA ALA A 283 -15.90 10.98 -5.23
C ALA A 283 -15.37 10.48 -6.58
N TRP A 284 -15.73 9.25 -6.93
CA TRP A 284 -15.34 8.65 -8.21
C TRP A 284 -16.32 9.09 -9.29
N HIS A 285 -15.95 10.11 -10.07
CA HIS A 285 -16.72 10.56 -11.22
C HIS A 285 -15.81 10.62 -12.47
N LEU A 286 -16.15 9.85 -13.50
CA LEU A 286 -15.33 9.70 -14.70
C LEU A 286 -15.35 10.96 -15.58
N PRO A 287 -14.20 11.45 -16.07
CA PRO A 287 -14.07 12.64 -16.92
C PRO A 287 -14.44 12.37 -18.40
N PHE A 288 -15.61 11.79 -18.66
CA PHE A 288 -16.11 11.58 -20.03
C PHE A 288 -16.49 12.90 -20.73
N ASP A 289 -17.15 13.76 -19.97
CA ASP A 289 -17.45 15.13 -20.32
C ASP A 289 -16.80 15.97 -19.22
N GLU A 290 -15.63 16.54 -19.53
CA GLU A 290 -14.85 17.24 -18.51
C GLU A 290 -15.59 18.46 -17.94
N GLU A 291 -16.49 19.09 -18.71
CA GLU A 291 -17.28 20.22 -18.25
C GLU A 291 -18.36 19.76 -17.27
N GLU A 292 -19.08 18.68 -17.60
CA GLU A 292 -20.04 18.07 -16.69
C GLU A 292 -19.35 17.54 -15.42
N SER A 293 -18.19 16.89 -15.58
CA SER A 293 -17.41 16.37 -14.45
C SER A 293 -16.90 17.48 -13.54
N ARG A 294 -16.41 18.59 -14.10
CA ARG A 294 -16.02 19.77 -13.32
C ARG A 294 -17.18 20.29 -12.49
N ARG A 295 -18.36 20.48 -13.10
CA ARG A 295 -19.57 20.90 -12.38
C ARG A 295 -19.95 19.96 -11.24
N LYS A 296 -19.90 18.64 -11.47
CA LYS A 296 -20.19 17.63 -10.44
C LYS A 296 -19.19 17.68 -9.29
N TYR A 297 -17.89 17.80 -9.58
CA TYR A 297 -16.88 17.95 -8.54
C TYR A 297 -17.06 19.24 -7.74
N GLU A 298 -17.37 20.36 -8.39
CA GLU A 298 -17.71 21.62 -7.70
C GLU A 298 -18.94 21.45 -6.79
N GLU A 299 -19.98 20.75 -7.23
CA GLU A 299 -21.17 20.46 -6.42
C GLU A 299 -20.82 19.58 -5.21
N ILE A 300 -20.05 18.51 -5.41
CA ILE A 300 -19.61 17.59 -4.35
C ILE A 300 -18.84 18.33 -3.25
N TYR A 301 -17.96 19.26 -3.64
CA TYR A 301 -17.12 20.02 -2.71
C TYR A 301 -17.74 21.34 -2.24
N SER A 302 -18.96 21.67 -2.67
CA SER A 302 -19.69 22.90 -2.28
C SER A 302 -19.89 23.04 -0.76
N HIS A 303 -19.88 21.93 -0.03
CA HIS A 303 -20.01 21.92 1.42
C HIS A 303 -18.89 22.68 2.15
N TYR A 304 -17.69 22.83 1.56
CA TYR A 304 -16.61 23.65 2.11
C TYR A 304 -16.93 25.15 2.12
N ALA A 305 -17.86 25.61 1.28
CA ALA A 305 -18.30 27.00 1.25
C ALA A 305 -19.26 27.36 2.40
N ASN A 306 -19.80 26.38 3.12
CA ASN A 306 -20.68 26.60 4.27
C ASN A 306 -19.94 27.42 5.36
N PRO A 307 -20.55 28.49 5.93
CA PRO A 307 -19.91 29.33 6.96
C PRO A 307 -19.26 28.57 8.13
N ALA A 308 -19.89 27.50 8.62
CA ALA A 308 -19.36 26.70 9.72
C ALA A 308 -18.07 25.95 9.33
N GLN A 309 -18.01 25.42 8.10
CA GLN A 309 -16.83 24.75 7.57
C GLN A 309 -15.76 25.76 7.13
N ARG A 310 -16.18 26.91 6.62
CA ARG A 310 -15.30 27.97 6.13
C ARG A 310 -14.38 28.50 7.21
N GLU A 311 -14.88 28.65 8.43
CA GLU A 311 -14.05 29.03 9.56
C GLU A 311 -13.05 27.92 9.89
N LEU A 312 -13.55 26.69 10.10
CA LEU A 312 -12.74 25.53 10.46
C LEU A 312 -11.55 25.29 9.52
N TYR A 313 -11.76 25.49 8.21
CA TYR A 313 -10.77 25.21 7.16
C TYR A 313 -9.96 26.43 6.69
N ARG A 314 -10.18 27.62 7.24
CA ARG A 314 -9.56 28.88 6.75
C ARG A 314 -8.03 28.84 6.75
N GLN A 315 -7.41 28.20 7.74
CA GLN A 315 -5.96 28.11 7.88
C GLN A 315 -5.38 26.77 7.41
N VAL A 316 -6.19 25.92 6.77
CA VAL A 316 -5.72 24.63 6.26
C VAL A 316 -5.00 24.86 4.94
N SER A 317 -3.71 24.52 4.87
CA SER A 317 -2.89 24.65 3.65
C SER A 317 -2.61 23.33 2.95
N ALA A 318 -2.87 22.20 3.61
CA ALA A 318 -2.80 20.88 2.99
C ALA A 318 -3.84 19.88 3.51
N MET A 319 -4.29 18.97 2.63
CA MET A 319 -5.18 17.86 3.01
C MET A 319 -4.88 16.56 2.24
N CYS A 320 -5.33 15.43 2.79
CA CYS A 320 -5.35 14.16 2.06
C CYS A 320 -6.54 14.14 1.09
N MET A 321 -6.30 13.88 -0.19
CA MET A 321 -7.38 13.62 -1.16
C MET A 321 -7.75 12.13 -1.18
N ALA A 322 -6.74 11.28 -1.31
CA ALA A 322 -6.87 9.83 -1.36
C ALA A 322 -5.67 9.16 -0.68
N ASP A 323 -5.94 8.13 0.11
CA ASP A 323 -4.95 7.25 0.71
C ASP A 323 -5.10 5.85 0.08
N GLU A 324 -3.98 5.21 -0.26
CA GLU A 324 -3.87 3.89 -0.88
C GLU A 324 -4.99 3.53 -1.90
N PRO A 325 -4.88 3.92 -3.19
CA PRO A 325 -5.95 3.69 -4.19
C PRO A 325 -6.19 2.21 -4.57
N GLY A 326 -5.64 1.26 -3.82
CA GLY A 326 -6.09 -0.14 -3.81
C GLY A 326 -7.52 -0.31 -3.26
N GLU A 327 -8.07 0.70 -2.58
CA GLU A 327 -9.45 0.69 -2.08
C GLU A 327 -10.53 1.00 -3.15
N GLY A 328 -10.13 1.33 -4.38
CA GLY A 328 -11.01 1.37 -5.54
C GLY A 328 -10.87 0.12 -6.40
N ALA A 329 -11.83 -0.80 -6.35
CA ALA A 329 -11.85 -1.97 -7.24
C ALA A 329 -11.84 -1.55 -8.74
N ARG A 330 -10.89 -2.09 -9.53
CA ARG A 330 -10.51 -1.64 -10.90
C ARG A 330 -11.22 -2.34 -12.04
N ALA A 331 -11.93 -3.39 -11.68
CA ALA A 331 -12.84 -4.19 -12.49
C ALA A 331 -13.67 -3.43 -13.53
N GLN A 332 -14.26 -2.32 -13.08
CA GLN A 332 -15.33 -1.64 -13.79
C GLN A 332 -14.81 -0.71 -14.90
N MET A 333 -13.50 -0.42 -14.93
CA MET A 333 -12.85 0.42 -15.95
C MET A 333 -12.23 -0.41 -17.11
N SER A 334 -12.60 -1.69 -17.22
CA SER A 334 -12.13 -2.60 -18.26
C SER A 334 -13.16 -2.78 -19.39
N SER A 335 -12.75 -3.43 -20.49
CA SER A 335 -13.60 -3.79 -21.63
C SER A 335 -14.74 -4.74 -21.22
N PRO A 336 -15.74 -5.05 -22.08
CA PRO A 336 -16.57 -6.24 -21.87
C PRO A 336 -15.65 -7.46 -21.68
N LEU A 337 -15.89 -8.24 -20.62
CA LEU A 337 -14.98 -9.33 -20.22
C LEU A 337 -15.52 -10.69 -20.63
N TRP A 338 -16.77 -10.73 -21.08
CA TRP A 338 -17.34 -11.90 -21.73
C TRP A 338 -16.78 -12.04 -23.14
N LEU A 339 -16.04 -13.11 -23.36
CA LEU A 339 -15.42 -13.46 -24.64
C LEU A 339 -15.94 -14.80 -25.10
N TYR A 340 -16.22 -14.90 -26.39
CA TYR A 340 -16.50 -16.17 -27.01
C TYR A 340 -15.19 -16.83 -27.45
N VAL A 341 -14.93 -18.05 -26.98
CA VAL A 341 -13.73 -18.84 -27.25
C VAL A 341 -14.12 -20.11 -28.00
N GLU A 342 -13.48 -20.31 -29.15
CA GLU A 342 -13.52 -21.53 -29.95
C GLU A 342 -12.07 -21.99 -30.13
N GLU A 343 -11.68 -23.05 -29.43
CA GLU A 343 -10.35 -23.67 -29.51
C GLU A 343 -10.47 -25.14 -29.92
N ASP A 344 -9.62 -25.58 -30.84
CA ASP A 344 -9.62 -26.95 -31.35
C ASP A 344 -9.54 -27.98 -30.21
N GLY A 345 -10.56 -28.84 -30.10
CA GLY A 345 -10.63 -29.89 -29.09
C GLY A 345 -11.28 -29.51 -27.76
N THR A 346 -11.83 -28.29 -27.63
CA THR A 346 -12.63 -27.88 -26.45
C THR A 346 -14.04 -27.44 -26.84
N PRO A 347 -15.07 -27.64 -25.99
CA PRO A 347 -16.41 -27.10 -26.25
C PRO A 347 -16.40 -25.57 -26.35
N PRO A 348 -17.13 -24.98 -27.30
CA PRO A 348 -17.24 -23.53 -27.43
C PRO A 348 -17.84 -22.93 -26.17
N LYS A 349 -17.33 -21.77 -25.75
CA LYS A 349 -17.70 -21.19 -24.47
C LYS A 349 -17.64 -19.67 -24.43
N TRP A 350 -18.43 -19.10 -23.54
CA TRP A 350 -18.24 -17.72 -23.08
C TRP A 350 -17.43 -17.71 -21.80
N VAL A 351 -16.41 -16.88 -21.73
CA VAL A 351 -15.55 -16.74 -20.55
C VAL A 351 -15.56 -15.30 -20.06
N ASP A 352 -15.61 -15.09 -18.75
CA ASP A 352 -15.30 -13.85 -18.03
C ASP A 352 -14.09 -14.11 -17.13
N PRO A 353 -12.86 -14.13 -17.70
CA PRO A 353 -11.63 -14.44 -16.96
C PRO A 353 -11.33 -13.52 -15.75
N PRO A 354 -11.60 -12.21 -15.79
CA PRO A 354 -11.35 -11.36 -14.64
C PRO A 354 -12.46 -11.39 -13.61
N GLY A 355 -13.69 -11.81 -13.98
CA GLY A 355 -14.77 -11.99 -13.02
C GLY A 355 -15.51 -10.74 -12.62
N LEU A 356 -15.64 -9.82 -13.54
CA LEU A 356 -16.02 -8.45 -13.22
C LEU A 356 -17.18 -8.00 -14.11
N SER A 357 -17.59 -8.84 -15.05
CA SER A 357 -18.74 -8.61 -15.91
C SER A 357 -19.98 -9.26 -15.34
N ALA A 358 -21.10 -8.59 -15.59
CA ALA A 358 -22.41 -9.20 -15.46
C ALA A 358 -22.94 -9.61 -16.83
N LEU A 359 -23.84 -10.57 -16.86
CA LEU A 359 -24.57 -10.99 -18.06
C LEU A 359 -26.04 -10.99 -17.68
N HIS A 360 -26.88 -10.23 -18.38
CA HIS A 360 -28.31 -10.08 -18.07
C HIS A 360 -29.17 -10.39 -19.29
N THR A 361 -30.35 -10.97 -19.10
CA THR A 361 -31.28 -11.14 -20.21
C THR A 361 -31.83 -9.78 -20.65
N ARG A 362 -32.01 -9.58 -21.97
CA ARG A 362 -32.74 -8.43 -22.52
C ARG A 362 -34.21 -8.48 -22.12
N ALA A 363 -34.79 -9.67 -22.13
CA ALA A 363 -36.16 -9.89 -21.69
C ALA A 363 -36.26 -9.76 -20.17
N THR A 364 -37.22 -8.96 -19.72
CA THR A 364 -37.54 -8.75 -18.29
C THR A 364 -39.00 -9.04 -17.97
N ASN A 365 -39.71 -9.63 -18.92
CA ASN A 365 -41.09 -10.09 -18.78
C ASN A 365 -41.18 -11.63 -18.71
N LEU A 366 -40.08 -12.32 -18.40
CA LEU A 366 -40.06 -13.78 -18.31
C LEU A 366 -40.79 -14.24 -17.05
N THR A 367 -41.65 -15.24 -17.20
CA THR A 367 -42.40 -15.91 -16.13
C THR A 367 -42.71 -17.33 -16.60
N ASP A 368 -43.01 -18.23 -15.66
CA ASP A 368 -43.24 -19.67 -15.92
C ASP A 368 -42.15 -20.29 -16.80
N CYS A 369 -40.90 -19.94 -16.49
CA CYS A 369 -39.73 -20.33 -17.28
C CYS A 369 -38.61 -20.94 -16.43
N VAL A 370 -37.75 -21.70 -17.11
CA VAL A 370 -36.56 -22.34 -16.56
C VAL A 370 -35.35 -21.85 -17.34
N LEU A 371 -34.38 -21.26 -16.63
CA LEU A 371 -33.04 -21.01 -17.14
C LEU A 371 -32.12 -22.13 -16.63
N GLU A 372 -31.49 -22.87 -17.52
CA GLU A 372 -30.58 -23.96 -17.16
C GLU A 372 -29.33 -23.96 -18.05
N GLY A 373 -28.29 -24.65 -17.62
CA GLY A 373 -27.06 -24.73 -18.39
C GLY A 373 -25.88 -25.31 -17.62
N MET A 374 -24.69 -25.09 -18.17
CA MET A 374 -23.42 -25.54 -17.61
C MET A 374 -22.47 -24.36 -17.47
N PHE A 375 -21.87 -24.23 -16.29
CA PHE A 375 -20.90 -23.19 -16.00
C PHE A 375 -19.70 -23.74 -15.24
N ARG A 376 -18.64 -22.95 -15.16
CA ARG A 376 -17.50 -23.19 -14.26
C ARG A 376 -17.14 -21.90 -13.55
N LYS A 377 -17.05 -21.93 -12.22
CA LYS A 377 -16.55 -20.82 -11.41
C LYS A 377 -15.04 -21.00 -11.19
N THR A 378 -14.23 -20.12 -11.75
CA THR A 378 -12.77 -20.09 -11.55
C THR A 378 -12.34 -19.03 -10.53
N GLY A 379 -13.21 -18.07 -10.23
CA GLY A 379 -13.05 -17.06 -9.19
C GLY A 379 -13.53 -17.52 -7.82
N ARG A 380 -13.59 -16.60 -6.84
CA ARG A 380 -14.00 -16.97 -5.47
C ARG A 380 -15.50 -17.16 -5.37
N ILE A 381 -16.30 -16.21 -5.84
CA ILE A 381 -17.76 -16.22 -5.69
C ILE A 381 -18.43 -16.07 -7.05
N ILE A 382 -19.50 -16.82 -7.32
CA ILE A 382 -20.44 -16.56 -8.42
C ILE A 382 -21.77 -16.04 -7.88
N GLU A 383 -22.38 -15.09 -8.59
CA GLU A 383 -23.72 -14.56 -8.27
C GLU A 383 -24.71 -14.90 -9.39
N PHE A 384 -25.78 -15.62 -9.04
CA PHE A 384 -26.95 -15.85 -9.88
C PHE A 384 -28.02 -14.81 -9.54
N ARG A 385 -28.61 -14.18 -10.54
CA ARG A 385 -29.68 -13.18 -10.41
C ARG A 385 -30.96 -13.66 -11.07
N VAL A 386 -32.08 -13.33 -10.46
CA VAL A 386 -33.43 -13.62 -10.97
C VAL A 386 -34.36 -12.46 -10.67
N ALA A 387 -35.46 -12.39 -11.41
CA ALA A 387 -36.42 -11.32 -11.32
C ALA A 387 -35.77 -9.94 -11.49
N THR A 388 -34.92 -9.77 -12.52
CA THR A 388 -34.29 -8.48 -12.87
C THR A 388 -35.32 -7.52 -13.51
N ASP A 389 -35.19 -6.20 -13.28
CA ASP A 389 -36.17 -5.18 -13.72
C ASP A 389 -35.91 -4.65 -15.12
N SER A 390 -34.64 -4.55 -15.47
CA SER A 390 -34.18 -4.04 -16.76
C SER A 390 -32.95 -4.85 -17.21
N PRO A 391 -32.51 -4.68 -18.46
CA PRO A 391 -31.23 -5.23 -18.93
C PRO A 391 -30.00 -4.66 -18.20
N GLU A 392 -30.13 -3.53 -17.49
CA GLU A 392 -29.14 -2.97 -16.57
C GLU A 392 -29.77 -2.86 -15.17
N PRO A 393 -29.97 -4.00 -14.50
CA PRO A 393 -30.99 -4.06 -13.48
C PRO A 393 -30.62 -3.24 -12.25
N ALA A 394 -31.51 -2.32 -11.89
CA ALA A 394 -31.47 -1.68 -10.61
C ALA A 394 -31.97 -2.68 -9.56
N HIS A 395 -33.06 -3.40 -9.77
CA HIS A 395 -33.70 -4.28 -8.78
C HIS A 395 -33.63 -5.78 -9.17
N PHE A 396 -33.23 -6.65 -8.25
CA PHE A 396 -33.19 -8.12 -8.47
C PHE A 396 -33.07 -8.93 -7.17
N ALA A 397 -33.41 -10.22 -7.25
CA ALA A 397 -33.07 -11.21 -6.23
C ALA A 397 -31.79 -11.96 -6.63
N PHE A 398 -31.03 -12.46 -5.66
CA PHE A 398 -29.76 -13.13 -5.94
C PHE A 398 -29.45 -14.33 -5.04
N TRP A 399 -28.57 -15.18 -5.55
CA TRP A 399 -27.81 -16.20 -4.80
C TRP A 399 -26.32 -16.00 -5.06
N ARG A 400 -25.51 -16.00 -4.00
CA ARG A 400 -24.05 -16.01 -4.06
C ARG A 400 -23.51 -17.32 -3.53
N VAL A 401 -22.61 -17.92 -4.29
CA VAL A 401 -22.02 -19.22 -3.95
C VAL A 401 -20.50 -19.13 -4.00
N GLY A 402 -19.84 -19.54 -2.91
CA GLY A 402 -18.38 -19.60 -2.78
C GLY A 402 -17.84 -19.11 -1.42
N PRO A 403 -16.52 -19.22 -1.17
CA PRO A 403 -15.88 -18.82 0.09
C PRO A 403 -16.13 -17.36 0.49
N ASN A 404 -16.18 -17.10 1.79
CA ASN A 404 -16.35 -15.80 2.44
C ASN A 404 -17.70 -15.10 2.26
N VAL A 405 -18.73 -15.77 1.72
CA VAL A 405 -20.08 -15.17 1.65
C VAL A 405 -20.69 -14.96 3.05
N THR A 406 -20.41 -15.87 3.99
CA THR A 406 -20.91 -15.85 5.38
C THR A 406 -19.89 -15.28 6.40
N GLY A 407 -18.68 -14.91 5.94
CA GLY A 407 -17.55 -14.56 6.80
C GLY A 407 -16.63 -15.73 7.17
N GLU A 408 -17.02 -16.97 6.83
CA GLU A 408 -16.21 -18.18 7.01
C GLU A 408 -15.52 -18.59 5.69
N GLN A 409 -14.31 -19.16 5.76
CA GLN A 409 -13.53 -19.58 4.57
C GLN A 409 -13.91 -21.01 4.11
N GLN A 410 -15.17 -21.26 3.76
CA GLN A 410 -15.64 -22.59 3.31
C GLN A 410 -16.20 -22.56 1.87
N PRO A 411 -15.91 -23.56 1.01
CA PRO A 411 -16.36 -23.58 -0.38
C PRO A 411 -17.88 -23.72 -0.54
N GLU A 412 -18.56 -24.41 0.37
CA GLU A 412 -20.02 -24.65 0.36
C GLU A 412 -20.89 -23.47 0.82
N ASN A 413 -20.33 -22.27 0.91
CA ASN A 413 -21.04 -21.11 1.42
C ASN A 413 -22.05 -20.53 0.44
N VAL A 414 -23.25 -20.23 0.95
CA VAL A 414 -24.37 -19.66 0.20
C VAL A 414 -24.93 -18.43 0.90
N GLY A 415 -25.12 -17.35 0.15
CA GLY A 415 -25.82 -16.15 0.58
C GLY A 415 -26.97 -15.84 -0.37
N ALA A 416 -28.18 -15.76 0.16
CA ALA A 416 -29.37 -15.41 -0.60
C ALA A 416 -29.92 -14.07 -0.10
N GLY A 417 -30.36 -13.23 -1.03
CA GLY A 417 -30.82 -11.87 -0.74
C GLY A 417 -31.84 -11.35 -1.72
N LEU A 418 -32.65 -10.40 -1.24
CA LEU A 418 -33.49 -9.52 -2.03
C LEU A 418 -32.89 -8.12 -1.88
N ASP A 419 -32.64 -7.39 -2.96
CA ASP A 419 -32.14 -6.02 -2.83
C ASP A 419 -32.67 -5.12 -3.95
N VAL A 420 -32.98 -3.87 -3.60
CA VAL A 420 -32.18 -2.70 -4.04
C VAL A 420 -32.63 -1.39 -3.39
N VAL A 421 -31.68 -0.68 -2.75
CA VAL A 421 -31.16 0.65 -3.17
C VAL A 421 -29.73 0.88 -2.65
N TYR A 422 -28.85 1.33 -3.56
CA TYR A 422 -27.54 1.97 -3.36
C TYR A 422 -27.65 3.31 -2.57
N ARG A 423 -28.04 3.25 -1.29
CA ARG A 423 -27.85 4.36 -0.35
C ARG A 423 -27.05 3.83 0.84
N ARG A 424 -25.73 4.09 0.82
CA ARG A 424 -24.72 3.79 1.87
C ARG A 424 -23.90 2.48 1.74
N ASN A 425 -23.68 1.94 0.54
CA ASN A 425 -22.72 0.84 0.31
C ASN A 425 -22.92 -0.43 1.18
N LYS A 426 -24.15 -0.82 1.52
CA LYS A 426 -24.41 -2.07 2.25
C LYS A 426 -25.54 -2.89 1.62
N ARG A 427 -25.18 -4.05 1.06
CA ARG A 427 -26.10 -5.12 0.65
C ARG A 427 -26.65 -5.81 1.89
N HIS A 428 -27.94 -6.13 1.90
CA HIS A 428 -28.57 -6.85 3.01
C HIS A 428 -28.80 -8.31 2.59
N PHE A 429 -28.07 -9.25 3.19
CA PHE A 429 -28.37 -10.67 3.07
C PHE A 429 -29.66 -10.95 3.85
N THR A 430 -30.65 -11.57 3.21
CA THR A 430 -31.84 -12.06 3.92
C THR A 430 -31.58 -13.43 4.54
N ARG A 431 -30.63 -14.20 3.99
CA ARG A 431 -30.20 -15.50 4.54
C ARG A 431 -28.75 -15.83 4.14
N ALA A 432 -27.95 -16.34 5.06
CA ALA A 432 -26.61 -16.84 4.78
C ALA A 432 -26.39 -18.18 5.51
N PHE A 433 -25.88 -19.20 4.83
CA PHE A 433 -25.75 -20.57 5.35
C PHE A 433 -24.73 -21.40 4.55
N MET A 434 -24.32 -22.56 5.08
CA MET A 434 -23.49 -23.55 4.39
C MET A 434 -24.36 -24.65 3.77
N HIS A 435 -24.04 -25.07 2.54
CA HIS A 435 -24.77 -26.15 1.86
C HIS A 435 -23.83 -26.97 0.96
N LYS A 436 -23.56 -28.24 1.31
CA LYS A 436 -22.53 -29.06 0.65
C LYS A 436 -22.63 -29.14 -0.89
N ALA A 437 -23.85 -29.16 -1.45
CA ALA A 437 -24.05 -29.16 -2.91
C ALA A 437 -23.66 -27.84 -3.61
N ALA A 438 -23.27 -26.82 -2.83
CA ALA A 438 -22.78 -25.53 -3.31
C ALA A 438 -21.25 -25.47 -3.40
N ASP A 439 -20.53 -26.55 -3.06
CA ASP A 439 -19.12 -26.69 -3.43
C ASP A 439 -19.02 -26.83 -4.94
N ILE A 440 -18.58 -25.76 -5.62
CA ILE A 440 -18.49 -25.59 -7.08
C ILE A 440 -17.12 -25.06 -7.51
N ASP A 441 -16.10 -25.19 -6.65
CA ASP A 441 -14.80 -24.55 -6.88
C ASP A 441 -14.04 -25.20 -8.05
N ASP A 442 -13.70 -24.40 -9.05
CA ASP A 442 -12.98 -24.77 -10.28
C ASP A 442 -13.45 -26.06 -10.97
N LYS A 443 -14.76 -26.37 -10.87
CA LYS A 443 -15.36 -27.53 -11.54
C LYS A 443 -16.52 -27.16 -12.46
N PRO A 444 -16.69 -27.89 -13.57
CA PRO A 444 -17.96 -27.90 -14.32
C PRO A 444 -19.12 -28.18 -13.37
N THR A 445 -20.14 -27.33 -13.39
CA THR A 445 -21.34 -27.50 -12.57
C THR A 445 -22.57 -27.21 -13.41
N ARG A 446 -23.56 -28.11 -13.36
CA ARG A 446 -24.86 -27.87 -13.98
C ARG A 446 -25.72 -27.02 -13.06
N PHE A 447 -26.44 -26.06 -13.62
CA PHE A 447 -27.36 -25.23 -12.85
C PHE A 447 -28.75 -25.19 -13.49
N LYS A 448 -29.76 -24.97 -12.65
CA LYS A 448 -31.16 -24.76 -13.06
C LYS A 448 -31.79 -23.70 -12.16
N ILE A 449 -32.44 -22.72 -12.74
CA ILE A 449 -33.26 -21.71 -12.06
C ILE A 449 -34.69 -21.84 -12.59
N VAL A 450 -35.60 -22.28 -11.72
CA VAL A 450 -37.04 -22.31 -12.00
C VAL A 450 -37.64 -21.00 -11.52
N TYR A 451 -38.37 -20.27 -12.38
CA TYR A 451 -39.03 -19.02 -12.02
C TYR A 451 -40.52 -19.07 -12.39
N GLU A 452 -41.38 -19.12 -11.38
CA GLU A 452 -42.82 -19.35 -11.51
C GLU A 452 -43.59 -18.46 -10.52
N HIS A 453 -44.53 -17.65 -11.03
CA HIS A 453 -45.50 -16.89 -10.23
C HIS A 453 -44.90 -16.14 -9.00
N GLY A 454 -43.80 -15.42 -9.18
CA GLY A 454 -43.17 -14.67 -8.07
C GLY A 454 -42.38 -15.54 -7.08
N ARG A 455 -41.97 -16.74 -7.49
CA ARG A 455 -41.08 -17.63 -6.73
C ARG A 455 -39.96 -18.12 -7.64
N ALA A 456 -38.76 -18.23 -7.10
CA ALA A 456 -37.64 -18.77 -7.87
C ALA A 456 -36.78 -19.73 -7.06
N ALA A 457 -36.35 -20.84 -7.65
CA ALA A 457 -35.52 -21.84 -6.99
C ALA A 457 -34.24 -22.10 -7.79
N LEU A 458 -33.09 -22.09 -7.10
CA LEU A 458 -31.78 -22.43 -7.66
C LEU A 458 -31.42 -23.88 -7.32
N PHE A 459 -31.02 -24.64 -8.34
CA PHE A 459 -30.47 -25.98 -8.23
C PHE A 459 -29.05 -26.02 -8.80
N LEU A 460 -28.16 -26.77 -8.15
CA LEU A 460 -26.81 -27.08 -8.62
C LEU A 460 -26.64 -28.60 -8.60
N ASP A 461 -26.19 -29.17 -9.72
CA ASP A 461 -26.09 -30.63 -9.95
C ASP A 461 -27.34 -31.38 -9.41
N GLU A 462 -28.52 -30.92 -9.86
CA GLU A 462 -29.85 -31.47 -9.52
C GLU A 462 -30.28 -31.33 -8.05
N THR A 463 -29.46 -30.69 -7.21
CA THR A 463 -29.75 -30.46 -5.80
C THR A 463 -30.31 -29.06 -5.57
N LEU A 464 -31.45 -28.96 -4.89
CA LEU A 464 -32.04 -27.67 -4.49
C LEU A 464 -31.12 -26.96 -3.49
N ILE A 465 -30.69 -25.75 -3.83
CA ILE A 465 -29.85 -24.91 -2.96
C ILE A 465 -30.72 -23.99 -2.09
N HIS A 466 -31.64 -23.25 -2.73
CA HIS A 466 -32.50 -22.29 -2.04
C HIS A 466 -33.65 -21.83 -2.93
N GLN A 467 -34.79 -21.52 -2.31
CA GLN A 467 -35.96 -20.92 -2.95
C GLN A 467 -36.23 -19.52 -2.40
N HIS A 468 -36.37 -18.55 -3.31
CA HIS A 468 -36.91 -17.23 -3.03
C HIS A 468 -38.43 -17.21 -3.18
N GLU A 469 -39.08 -16.48 -2.29
CA GLU A 469 -40.52 -16.23 -2.28
C GLU A 469 -40.81 -14.73 -2.38
N HIS A 470 -42.02 -14.36 -2.78
CA HIS A 470 -42.46 -12.96 -2.90
C HIS A 470 -41.64 -12.11 -3.87
N LEU A 471 -41.13 -12.72 -4.94
CA LEU A 471 -40.51 -12.02 -6.06
C LEU A 471 -41.57 -11.36 -6.94
N ARG A 472 -41.13 -10.52 -7.87
CA ARG A 472 -41.99 -10.00 -8.93
C ARG A 472 -42.60 -11.16 -9.74
N PRO A 473 -43.82 -11.01 -10.28
CA PRO A 473 -44.43 -12.08 -11.08
C PRO A 473 -43.67 -12.39 -12.38
N ALA A 474 -42.97 -11.41 -12.93
CA ALA A 474 -42.11 -11.55 -14.10
C ALA A 474 -40.84 -10.69 -13.96
N GLY A 475 -39.78 -11.08 -14.65
CA GLY A 475 -38.46 -10.47 -14.57
C GLY A 475 -37.44 -11.22 -15.43
N GLY A 476 -36.21 -10.71 -15.52
CA GLY A 476 -35.14 -11.39 -16.26
C GLY A 476 -34.19 -12.19 -15.35
N PHE A 477 -33.09 -12.68 -15.94
CA PHE A 477 -32.03 -13.44 -15.27
C PHE A 477 -30.68 -12.77 -15.40
N GLY A 478 -29.70 -13.20 -14.59
CA GLY A 478 -28.32 -12.83 -14.82
C GLY A 478 -27.25 -13.58 -14.04
N PHE A 479 -26.01 -13.34 -14.45
CA PHE A 479 -24.80 -13.81 -13.79
C PHE A 479 -23.93 -12.61 -13.45
N ALA A 480 -23.23 -12.63 -12.32
CA ALA A 480 -22.28 -11.60 -11.92
C ALA A 480 -21.21 -12.19 -10.98
N SER A 481 -20.39 -11.32 -10.37
CA SER A 481 -19.26 -11.68 -9.49
C SER A 481 -18.08 -12.28 -10.28
N ASP A 482 -17.13 -12.89 -9.57
CA ASP A 482 -15.80 -13.32 -9.99
C ASP A 482 -15.74 -14.25 -11.23
N ALA A 483 -14.51 -14.68 -11.56
CA ALA A 483 -14.16 -15.30 -12.83
C ALA A 483 -14.98 -16.57 -13.09
N LYS A 484 -15.51 -16.66 -14.32
CA LYS A 484 -16.49 -17.70 -14.66
C LYS A 484 -16.55 -17.99 -16.15
N GLU A 485 -16.99 -19.19 -16.49
CA GLU A 485 -17.22 -19.64 -17.86
C GLU A 485 -18.63 -20.23 -18.01
N ILE A 486 -19.25 -20.05 -19.18
CA ILE A 486 -20.55 -20.62 -19.55
C ILE A 486 -20.36 -21.45 -20.82
N TRP A 487 -20.71 -22.72 -20.75
CA TRP A 487 -20.53 -23.70 -21.85
C TRP A 487 -21.85 -24.11 -22.48
N ASP A 488 -22.92 -24.00 -21.71
CA ASP A 488 -24.26 -24.23 -22.20
C ASP A 488 -25.22 -23.34 -21.41
N LEU A 489 -26.24 -22.89 -22.08
CA LEU A 489 -27.27 -22.06 -21.51
C LEU A 489 -28.52 -22.35 -22.35
N ARG A 490 -29.69 -22.51 -21.71
CA ARG A 490 -31.00 -22.66 -22.37
C ARG A 490 -32.12 -22.00 -21.55
N LEU A 491 -33.12 -21.46 -22.25
CA LEU A 491 -34.35 -20.93 -21.65
C LEU A 491 -35.55 -21.67 -22.23
N ARG A 492 -36.41 -22.20 -21.37
CA ARG A 492 -37.59 -22.98 -21.78
C ARG A 492 -38.78 -22.81 -20.82
N PRO A 493 -40.00 -23.19 -21.20
CA PRO A 493 -41.13 -23.23 -20.27
C PRO A 493 -40.91 -24.21 -19.12
N VAL A 494 -41.54 -23.93 -17.97
CA VAL A 494 -41.57 -24.85 -16.81
C VAL A 494 -42.31 -26.13 -17.15
N GLY A 495 -41.67 -27.29 -16.95
CA GLY A 495 -42.30 -28.59 -17.09
C GLY A 495 -43.27 -28.88 -15.94
N GLU A 496 -44.24 -29.78 -16.15
CA GLU A 496 -45.26 -30.10 -15.13
C GLU A 496 -44.65 -30.57 -13.80
N GLN A 497 -43.54 -31.33 -13.86
CA GLN A 497 -42.84 -31.86 -12.67
C GLN A 497 -41.97 -30.82 -11.98
N GLU A 498 -41.65 -29.71 -12.65
CA GLU A 498 -40.76 -28.64 -12.16
C GLU A 498 -41.53 -27.48 -11.50
N ARG A 499 -42.87 -27.53 -11.53
CA ARG A 499 -43.71 -26.51 -10.91
C ARG A 499 -43.47 -26.47 -9.40
N LEU A 500 -43.22 -25.27 -8.88
CA LEU A 500 -42.91 -25.05 -7.48
C LEU A 500 -44.19 -25.25 -6.66
N SER A 501 -44.27 -26.33 -5.88
CA SER A 501 -45.40 -26.59 -4.97
C SER A 501 -45.43 -25.55 -3.83
N ILE A 502 -46.62 -25.26 -3.30
CA ILE A 502 -46.88 -24.12 -2.38
C ILE A 502 -46.37 -24.36 -0.94
N THR A 503 -45.72 -25.48 -0.62
CA THR A 503 -45.42 -25.84 0.77
C THR A 503 -43.92 -25.79 1.09
N GLY A 504 -43.58 -24.93 2.06
CA GLY A 504 -42.24 -24.60 2.53
C GLY A 504 -41.28 -25.78 2.68
N ALA A 505 -40.33 -25.87 1.75
CA ALA A 505 -39.14 -26.68 1.90
C ALA A 505 -38.12 -25.88 2.72
N GLU A 506 -37.78 -26.36 3.93
CA GLU A 506 -36.62 -25.85 4.66
C GLU A 506 -35.32 -26.16 3.88
N PRO A 507 -34.27 -25.31 3.97
CA PRO A 507 -32.97 -25.61 3.38
C PRO A 507 -32.43 -26.91 3.99
N GLY A 508 -32.12 -27.88 3.12
CA GLY A 508 -31.69 -29.22 3.52
C GLY A 508 -32.77 -30.30 3.43
N GLY A 509 -34.02 -29.96 3.07
CA GLY A 509 -35.02 -30.96 2.69
C GLY A 509 -34.70 -31.59 1.34
N GLN A 510 -34.75 -32.92 1.24
CA GLN A 510 -34.72 -33.64 -0.04
C GLN A 510 -35.96 -33.28 -0.87
N ALA A 511 -35.88 -32.21 -1.65
CA ALA A 511 -36.68 -32.13 -2.88
C ALA A 511 -36.22 -33.27 -3.79
N ALA A 512 -37.15 -33.97 -4.43
CA ALA A 512 -36.79 -34.99 -5.41
C ALA A 512 -35.86 -34.36 -6.46
N PRO A 513 -34.72 -34.98 -6.80
CA PRO A 513 -33.82 -34.46 -7.82
C PRO A 513 -34.61 -34.26 -9.11
N LEU A 514 -34.69 -33.01 -9.56
CA LEU A 514 -35.32 -32.68 -10.83
C LEU A 514 -34.27 -32.91 -11.91
N ALA A 515 -34.32 -34.11 -12.50
CA ALA A 515 -33.45 -34.49 -13.60
C ALA A 515 -33.33 -33.34 -14.62
N LEU A 516 -32.12 -33.06 -15.03
CA LEU A 516 -31.88 -32.13 -16.13
C LEU A 516 -32.37 -32.78 -17.42
N ALA A 517 -32.97 -31.99 -18.31
CA ALA A 517 -33.41 -32.53 -19.60
C ALA A 517 -32.20 -33.11 -20.34
N GLU A 518 -32.27 -34.40 -20.73
CA GLU A 518 -31.28 -34.98 -21.63
C GLU A 518 -31.31 -34.22 -22.96
N ASP A 519 -30.19 -34.19 -23.70
CA ASP A 519 -30.03 -33.45 -24.97
C ASP A 519 -30.97 -33.88 -26.13
N GLY A 520 -32.02 -34.63 -25.82
CA GLY A 520 -33.06 -35.07 -26.74
C GLY A 520 -34.32 -34.20 -26.69
N GLY A 521 -34.44 -33.29 -27.66
CA GLY A 521 -35.71 -33.04 -28.32
C GLY A 521 -36.64 -32.02 -27.68
N TYR A 522 -36.29 -30.73 -27.73
CA TYR A 522 -37.32 -29.70 -27.95
C TYR A 522 -37.31 -29.29 -29.42
N ALA A 523 -37.90 -30.15 -30.25
CA ALA A 523 -38.29 -29.80 -31.60
C ALA A 523 -39.82 -29.71 -31.67
N ALA A 524 -40.26 -28.64 -32.32
CA ALA A 524 -41.55 -28.47 -32.99
C ALA A 524 -42.70 -27.74 -32.27
N THR A 525 -42.98 -26.56 -32.83
CA THR A 525 -44.29 -25.92 -33.02
C THR A 525 -45.13 -25.57 -31.78
N GLY A 526 -45.06 -24.30 -31.37
CA GLY A 526 -45.91 -23.70 -30.33
C GLY A 526 -45.13 -23.03 -29.20
N ALA A 527 -43.82 -23.25 -29.10
CA ALA A 527 -42.95 -22.59 -28.13
C ALA A 527 -42.94 -21.06 -28.34
N PRO A 528 -42.99 -20.26 -27.26
CA PRO A 528 -42.75 -18.83 -27.34
C PRO A 528 -41.42 -18.51 -28.04
N GLU A 529 -41.33 -17.37 -28.72
CA GLU A 529 -40.13 -16.99 -29.48
C GLU A 529 -38.85 -17.01 -28.61
N TRP A 530 -38.96 -16.63 -27.33
CA TRP A 530 -37.87 -16.64 -26.35
C TRP A 530 -37.37 -18.05 -25.95
N ALA A 531 -38.12 -19.11 -26.28
CA ALA A 531 -37.80 -20.50 -25.91
C ALA A 531 -37.23 -21.32 -27.09
N ARG A 532 -36.96 -20.69 -28.23
CA ARG A 532 -36.43 -21.39 -29.41
C ARG A 532 -34.93 -21.65 -29.23
N PRO A 533 -34.45 -22.90 -29.42
CA PRO A 533 -33.02 -23.20 -29.30
C PRO A 533 -32.20 -22.42 -30.33
N SER A 534 -31.03 -21.94 -29.92
CA SER A 534 -30.05 -21.27 -30.77
C SER A 534 -28.65 -21.63 -30.27
N PRO A 535 -27.62 -21.67 -31.14
CA PRO A 535 -26.23 -21.85 -30.73
C PRO A 535 -25.85 -20.83 -29.64
N LEU A 536 -25.01 -21.24 -28.68
CA LEU A 536 -24.66 -20.43 -27.50
C LEU A 536 -24.19 -19.01 -27.85
N LYS A 537 -23.37 -18.87 -28.89
CA LYS A 537 -22.88 -17.56 -29.38
C LYS A 537 -24.03 -16.65 -29.82
N GLU A 538 -24.81 -17.12 -30.78
CA GLU A 538 -25.95 -16.38 -31.34
C GLU A 538 -26.97 -16.05 -30.24
N TRP A 539 -27.15 -16.96 -29.29
CA TRP A 539 -28.10 -16.75 -28.21
C TRP A 539 -27.67 -15.64 -27.26
N ILE A 540 -26.41 -15.65 -26.81
CA ILE A 540 -25.88 -14.58 -25.95
C ILE A 540 -25.85 -13.24 -26.70
N GLU A 541 -25.44 -13.21 -27.96
CA GLU A 541 -25.42 -11.96 -28.76
C GLU A 541 -26.83 -11.37 -28.95
N ARG A 542 -27.85 -12.21 -29.16
CA ARG A 542 -29.23 -11.79 -29.43
C ARG A 542 -30.03 -11.47 -28.16
N GLU A 543 -30.05 -12.38 -27.19
CA GLU A 543 -30.99 -12.35 -26.06
C GLU A 543 -30.39 -11.81 -24.77
N TRP A 544 -29.06 -11.65 -24.71
CA TRP A 544 -28.37 -11.19 -23.53
C TRP A 544 -27.72 -9.83 -23.76
N VAL A 545 -27.57 -9.09 -22.66
CA VAL A 545 -26.75 -7.91 -22.54
C VAL A 545 -25.56 -8.32 -21.70
N ILE A 546 -24.38 -8.29 -22.31
CA ILE A 546 -23.14 -8.23 -21.55
C ILE A 546 -23.20 -6.89 -20.82
N GLY A 547 -23.28 -6.93 -19.49
CA GLY A 547 -23.14 -5.73 -18.68
C GLY A 547 -21.78 -5.15 -19.03
N GLU A 548 -21.78 -4.09 -19.82
CA GLU A 548 -20.54 -3.49 -20.31
C GLU A 548 -19.71 -3.12 -19.06
N GLY A 549 -18.38 -3.25 -19.14
CA GLY A 549 -17.55 -2.39 -18.30
C GLY A 549 -18.03 -0.95 -18.48
N MET A 550 -17.87 -0.07 -17.49
CA MET A 550 -18.55 1.24 -17.42
C MET A 550 -18.78 1.87 -18.81
N PRO A 551 -20.01 1.88 -19.37
CA PRO A 551 -20.27 2.39 -20.73
C PRO A 551 -19.69 3.78 -20.97
N GLN A 552 -19.65 4.59 -19.90
CA GLN A 552 -19.05 5.92 -19.90
C GLN A 552 -17.52 5.90 -20.12
N ALA A 553 -16.82 4.87 -19.65
CA ALA A 553 -15.39 4.68 -19.90
C ALA A 553 -15.12 4.40 -21.39
N HIS A 554 -15.95 3.59 -22.05
CA HIS A 554 -15.87 3.37 -23.49
C HIS A 554 -16.14 4.63 -24.31
N ALA A 555 -17.17 5.39 -23.93
CA ALA A 555 -17.48 6.66 -24.58
C ALA A 555 -16.35 7.68 -24.38
N GLY A 556 -15.74 7.73 -23.19
CA GLY A 556 -14.60 8.60 -22.88
C GLY A 556 -13.34 8.19 -23.63
N PHE A 557 -13.08 6.89 -23.75
CA PHE A 557 -11.97 6.36 -24.53
C PHE A 557 -12.04 6.80 -25.98
N ARG A 558 -13.21 6.75 -26.62
CA ARG A 558 -13.40 7.20 -28.01
C ARG A 558 -13.06 8.69 -28.17
N LYS A 559 -13.62 9.54 -27.30
CA LYS A 559 -13.36 10.98 -27.31
C LYS A 559 -11.87 11.27 -27.08
N TRP A 560 -11.28 10.63 -26.08
CA TRP A 560 -9.87 10.81 -25.73
C TRP A 560 -8.95 10.35 -26.87
N LEU A 561 -9.21 9.17 -27.45
CA LEU A 561 -8.43 8.62 -28.57
C LEU A 561 -8.51 9.52 -29.80
N ALA A 562 -9.70 10.04 -30.13
CA ALA A 562 -9.88 11.02 -31.20
C ALA A 562 -9.07 12.31 -30.93
N ALA A 563 -9.04 12.77 -29.67
CA ALA A 563 -8.25 13.94 -29.27
C ALA A 563 -6.72 13.70 -29.34
N GLN A 564 -6.28 12.43 -29.30
CA GLN A 564 -4.88 12.07 -29.60
C GLN A 564 -4.56 12.05 -31.11
N GLY A 565 -5.53 12.36 -31.97
CA GLY A 565 -5.38 12.38 -33.43
C GLY A 565 -5.48 11.00 -34.11
N ALA A 566 -5.96 9.97 -33.39
CA ALA A 566 -6.14 8.62 -33.93
C ALA A 566 -7.54 8.40 -34.51
N GLY A 567 -7.64 7.64 -35.60
CA GLY A 567 -8.91 7.17 -36.18
C GLY A 567 -9.34 5.79 -35.66
N PRO A 568 -10.61 5.39 -35.84
CA PRO A 568 -11.13 4.09 -35.39
C PRO A 568 -10.41 2.89 -36.03
N GLU A 569 -9.87 3.06 -37.24
CA GLU A 569 -9.13 2.05 -37.99
C GLU A 569 -7.83 1.64 -37.31
N LEU A 570 -7.20 2.53 -36.53
CA LEU A 570 -5.97 2.25 -35.78
C LEU A 570 -6.15 1.07 -34.83
N VAL A 571 -7.35 0.96 -34.25
CA VAL A 571 -7.74 -0.08 -33.29
C VAL A 571 -8.65 -1.14 -33.91
N GLY A 572 -8.66 -1.25 -35.25
CA GLY A 572 -9.38 -2.28 -36.00
C GLY A 572 -10.91 -2.11 -36.04
N ALA A 573 -11.43 -0.90 -35.86
CA ALA A 573 -12.86 -0.60 -35.98
C ALA A 573 -13.15 0.20 -37.27
N GLY A 574 -14.26 -0.10 -37.93
CA GLY A 574 -14.71 0.67 -39.11
C GLY A 574 -15.41 1.99 -38.76
N ASP A 575 -15.93 2.10 -37.54
CA ASP A 575 -16.67 3.27 -37.04
C ASP A 575 -16.35 3.49 -35.56
N TRP A 576 -16.43 4.75 -35.11
CA TRP A 576 -16.25 5.14 -33.70
C TRP A 576 -17.20 4.42 -32.75
N LYS A 577 -18.43 4.14 -33.17
CA LYS A 577 -19.42 3.43 -32.34
C LYS A 577 -19.01 2.01 -32.00
N ASP A 578 -18.10 1.42 -32.78
CA ASP A 578 -17.60 0.04 -32.64
C ASP A 578 -16.31 -0.02 -31.83
N VAL A 579 -15.63 1.12 -31.63
CA VAL A 579 -14.44 1.20 -30.79
C VAL A 579 -14.79 0.84 -29.33
N ARG A 580 -14.12 -0.18 -28.81
CA ARG A 580 -14.15 -0.61 -27.41
C ARG A 580 -12.75 -0.55 -26.82
N MET A 581 -12.67 -0.37 -25.51
CA MET A 581 -11.41 -0.54 -24.78
C MET A 581 -11.03 -2.02 -24.79
N LEU A 582 -9.76 -2.30 -24.54
CA LEU A 582 -9.19 -3.62 -24.29
C LEU A 582 -8.07 -3.45 -23.26
N THR A 583 -8.25 -3.89 -22.02
CA THR A 583 -7.26 -3.60 -20.95
C THR A 583 -6.54 -4.83 -20.41
N LEU A 584 -6.76 -5.99 -21.03
CA LEU A 584 -6.18 -7.27 -20.65
C LEU A 584 -5.28 -7.79 -21.77
N ALA A 585 -4.00 -7.99 -21.45
CA ALA A 585 -2.99 -8.40 -22.42
C ALA A 585 -3.26 -9.81 -22.98
N ASP A 586 -3.78 -10.71 -22.13
CA ASP A 586 -4.13 -12.10 -22.45
C ASP A 586 -5.23 -12.24 -23.50
N LEU A 587 -5.88 -11.14 -23.90
CA LEU A 587 -6.95 -11.13 -24.90
C LEU A 587 -6.48 -10.56 -26.25
N VAL A 588 -5.23 -10.14 -26.37
CA VAL A 588 -4.68 -9.67 -27.64
C VAL A 588 -4.53 -10.85 -28.59
N ARG A 589 -5.15 -10.79 -29.77
CA ARG A 589 -5.10 -11.86 -30.78
C ARG A 589 -4.60 -11.37 -32.14
N SER A 590 -4.57 -10.06 -32.36
CA SER A 590 -4.16 -9.44 -33.62
C SER A 590 -3.34 -8.16 -33.40
N PRO A 591 -2.62 -7.64 -34.41
CA PRO A 591 -1.95 -6.34 -34.33
C PRO A 591 -2.92 -5.18 -34.02
N ALA A 592 -4.17 -5.26 -34.51
CA ALA A 592 -5.20 -4.28 -34.17
C ALA A 592 -5.59 -4.34 -32.70
N ASP A 593 -5.70 -5.54 -32.12
CA ASP A 593 -5.91 -5.71 -30.68
C ASP A 593 -4.72 -5.19 -29.88
N ALA A 594 -3.49 -5.38 -30.36
CA ALA A 594 -2.29 -4.88 -29.68
C ALA A 594 -2.29 -3.34 -29.59
N ARG A 595 -2.64 -2.67 -30.69
CA ARG A 595 -2.85 -1.21 -30.71
C ARG A 595 -4.00 -0.81 -29.78
N ARG A 596 -5.14 -1.48 -29.85
CA ARG A 596 -6.30 -1.23 -28.98
C ARG A 596 -5.93 -1.39 -27.51
N TYR A 597 -5.15 -2.42 -27.18
CA TYR A 597 -4.67 -2.70 -25.83
C TYR A 597 -3.80 -1.57 -25.29
N TYR A 598 -2.75 -1.22 -26.03
CA TYR A 598 -1.85 -0.13 -25.68
C TYR A 598 -2.61 1.18 -25.41
N TRP A 599 -3.48 1.59 -26.34
CA TRP A 599 -4.23 2.84 -26.19
C TRP A 599 -5.23 2.81 -25.04
N SER A 600 -5.85 1.66 -24.79
CA SER A 600 -6.77 1.49 -23.66
C SER A 600 -6.02 1.58 -22.33
N ARG A 601 -4.84 0.95 -22.21
CA ARG A 601 -3.99 1.05 -21.00
C ARG A 601 -3.50 2.47 -20.77
N ARG A 602 -3.08 3.16 -21.82
CA ARG A 602 -2.69 4.58 -21.77
C ARG A 602 -3.83 5.47 -21.30
N TYR A 603 -5.03 5.27 -21.84
CA TYR A 603 -6.23 5.97 -21.40
C TYR A 603 -6.56 5.67 -19.93
N SER A 604 -6.53 4.41 -19.50
CA SER A 604 -6.75 4.05 -18.09
C SER A 604 -5.72 4.72 -17.16
N GLY A 605 -4.45 4.79 -17.57
CA GLY A 605 -3.39 5.47 -16.84
C GLY A 605 -3.59 6.98 -16.73
N TRP A 606 -4.16 7.62 -17.76
CA TRP A 606 -4.52 9.04 -17.78
C TRP A 606 -5.79 9.36 -16.97
N LEU A 607 -6.77 8.45 -16.99
CA LEU A 607 -8.11 8.65 -16.45
C LEU A 607 -8.09 8.96 -14.94
N THR A 608 -7.38 8.16 -14.15
CA THR A 608 -7.33 8.32 -12.69
C THR A 608 -6.65 9.62 -12.25
N PRO A 609 -5.44 9.97 -12.75
CA PRO A 609 -4.83 11.29 -12.52
C PRO A 609 -5.75 12.44 -12.91
N ARG A 610 -6.47 12.33 -14.04
CA ARG A 610 -7.38 13.38 -14.49
C ARG A 610 -8.55 13.56 -13.53
N MET A 611 -9.11 12.47 -12.99
CA MET A 611 -10.14 12.54 -11.95
C MET A 611 -9.64 13.28 -10.71
N TRP A 612 -8.44 12.98 -10.22
CA TRP A 612 -7.84 13.68 -9.08
C TRP A 612 -7.61 15.16 -9.37
N SER A 613 -7.18 15.50 -10.59
CA SER A 613 -7.02 16.89 -11.01
C SER A 613 -8.35 17.65 -11.00
N LEU A 614 -9.43 17.10 -11.58
CA LEU A 614 -10.74 17.75 -11.58
C LEU A 614 -11.33 17.84 -10.16
N ALA A 615 -11.11 16.82 -9.32
CA ALA A 615 -11.49 16.89 -7.91
C ALA A 615 -10.75 18.02 -7.19
N MET A 616 -9.45 18.20 -7.45
CA MET A 616 -8.65 19.28 -6.88
C MET A 616 -9.15 20.66 -7.33
N ASP A 617 -9.58 20.79 -8.60
CA ASP A 617 -10.21 22.02 -9.10
C ASP A 617 -11.49 22.33 -8.31
N GLY A 618 -12.36 21.33 -8.10
CA GLY A 618 -13.58 21.46 -7.30
C GLY A 618 -13.32 21.80 -5.83
N ILE A 619 -12.26 21.22 -5.24
CA ILE A 619 -11.77 21.59 -3.90
C ILE A 619 -11.37 23.06 -3.91
N ARG A 620 -10.46 23.50 -4.79
CA ARG A 620 -10.00 24.91 -4.82
C ARG A 620 -11.12 25.91 -5.06
N ALA A 621 -12.10 25.57 -5.91
CA ALA A 621 -13.26 26.42 -6.16
C ALA A 621 -14.03 26.74 -4.87
N ASN A 622 -14.18 25.76 -3.97
CA ASN A 622 -15.02 25.86 -2.77
C ASN A 622 -14.24 26.07 -1.46
N PHE A 623 -12.97 25.68 -1.41
CA PHE A 623 -12.18 25.72 -0.19
C PHE A 623 -11.86 27.17 0.22
N PRO A 624 -11.82 27.50 1.53
CA PRO A 624 -11.57 28.87 1.98
C PRO A 624 -10.17 29.36 1.63
N ASN A 625 -9.17 28.49 1.80
CA ASN A 625 -7.80 28.75 1.40
C ASN A 625 -7.60 28.36 -0.07
N LYS A 626 -7.41 29.35 -0.95
CA LYS A 626 -7.25 29.10 -2.40
C LYS A 626 -5.89 28.52 -2.78
N ASP A 627 -4.90 28.63 -1.89
CA ASP A 627 -3.57 28.05 -2.06
C ASP A 627 -3.46 26.63 -1.48
N VAL A 628 -4.58 26.03 -1.08
CA VAL A 628 -4.60 24.67 -0.55
C VAL A 628 -4.01 23.66 -1.55
N MET A 629 -3.20 22.77 -1.00
CA MET A 629 -2.63 21.62 -1.71
C MET A 629 -3.31 20.34 -1.24
N SER A 630 -3.55 19.39 -2.13
CA SER A 630 -4.06 18.08 -1.72
C SER A 630 -3.18 16.98 -2.26
N TYR A 631 -2.83 16.03 -1.41
CA TYR A 631 -1.99 14.91 -1.84
C TYR A 631 -2.80 13.65 -2.13
N VAL A 632 -2.25 12.83 -3.02
CA VAL A 632 -2.65 11.43 -3.20
C VAL A 632 -1.49 10.55 -2.76
N ALA A 633 -1.73 9.65 -1.81
CA ALA A 633 -0.70 8.77 -1.26
C ALA A 633 -0.79 7.39 -1.90
N LEU A 634 0.12 7.09 -2.83
CA LEU A 634 0.24 5.75 -3.41
C LEU A 634 0.94 4.82 -2.39
N SER A 635 0.46 3.58 -2.28
CA SER A 635 1.10 2.58 -1.42
C SER A 635 2.53 2.30 -1.92
N GLY A 636 3.45 1.89 -1.03
CA GLY A 636 4.87 1.74 -1.35
C GLY A 636 5.22 0.67 -2.39
N GLY A 637 4.31 -0.28 -2.61
CA GLY A 637 4.38 -1.23 -3.73
C GLY A 637 3.89 -0.67 -5.07
N GLY A 638 3.35 0.56 -5.11
CA GLY A 638 2.77 1.19 -6.29
C GLY A 638 3.66 1.15 -7.53
N PRO A 639 4.95 1.55 -7.43
CA PRO A 639 5.90 1.43 -8.53
C PRO A 639 6.10 -0.02 -8.99
N ASN A 640 6.01 -1.00 -8.08
CA ASN A 640 6.20 -2.42 -8.40
C ASN A 640 4.94 -3.07 -8.98
N ALA A 641 3.82 -2.35 -9.10
CA ALA A 641 2.51 -2.93 -9.40
C ALA A 641 1.77 -2.26 -10.58
N PHE A 642 2.43 -1.46 -11.43
CA PHE A 642 1.80 -0.71 -12.54
C PHE A 642 0.83 -1.52 -13.41
N ASN A 643 1.07 -2.80 -13.66
CA ASN A 643 0.16 -3.65 -14.43
C ASN A 643 -1.23 -3.75 -13.79
N HIS A 644 -1.26 -3.72 -12.46
CA HIS A 644 -2.48 -3.87 -11.67
C HIS A 644 -3.14 -2.53 -11.36
N PHE A 645 -2.45 -1.38 -11.48
CA PHE A 645 -2.95 -0.04 -11.14
C PHE A 645 -3.19 0.82 -12.40
N PRO A 646 -4.42 1.31 -12.68
CA PRO A 646 -4.71 2.22 -13.79
C PRO A 646 -4.30 3.65 -13.41
N VAL A 647 -3.02 3.85 -13.06
CA VAL A 647 -2.48 5.14 -12.63
C VAL A 647 -1.14 5.37 -13.29
N ASP A 648 -1.06 6.42 -14.11
CA ASP A 648 0.22 6.93 -14.59
C ASP A 648 0.77 7.96 -13.59
N MET A 649 1.93 7.64 -13.02
CA MET A 649 2.57 8.48 -11.99
C MET A 649 3.12 9.79 -12.55
N PHE A 650 3.57 9.81 -13.81
CA PHE A 650 4.04 11.02 -14.47
C PHE A 650 2.87 11.98 -14.71
N GLN A 651 1.74 11.45 -15.20
CA GLN A 651 0.51 12.22 -15.40
C GLN A 651 0.00 12.83 -14.10
N THR A 652 0.03 12.07 -12.99
CA THR A 652 -0.36 12.57 -11.66
C THR A 652 0.41 13.84 -11.26
N ALA A 653 1.70 13.90 -11.59
CA ALA A 653 2.56 15.02 -11.25
C ALA A 653 2.45 16.22 -12.23
N SER A 654 1.84 16.02 -13.41
CA SER A 654 1.80 17.03 -14.48
C SER A 654 0.82 18.19 -14.22
N HIS A 655 -0.09 18.05 -13.26
CA HIS A 655 -1.16 19.01 -13.02
C HIS A 655 -0.71 20.16 -12.10
N ALA A 656 -0.72 21.39 -12.63
CA ALA A 656 -0.34 22.61 -11.89
C ALA A 656 -1.49 23.24 -11.09
N ASN A 657 -2.35 22.42 -10.48
CA ASN A 657 -3.56 22.86 -9.80
C ASN A 657 -3.59 22.53 -8.30
N GLY A 658 -2.45 22.24 -7.69
CA GLY A 658 -2.35 21.96 -6.25
C GLY A 658 -2.44 20.49 -5.86
N LEU A 659 -2.62 19.61 -6.83
CA LEU A 659 -2.48 18.17 -6.63
C LEU A 659 -1.01 17.84 -6.36
N MET A 660 -0.72 17.13 -5.28
CA MET A 660 0.61 16.64 -4.92
C MET A 660 0.64 15.13 -5.06
N PRO A 661 1.43 14.57 -5.99
CA PRO A 661 1.65 13.14 -6.03
C PRO A 661 2.48 12.72 -4.82
N GLY A 662 2.14 11.60 -4.20
CA GLY A 662 2.91 11.05 -3.11
C GLY A 662 2.97 9.53 -3.11
N ILE A 663 3.97 9.01 -2.39
CA ILE A 663 4.15 7.58 -2.18
C ILE A 663 4.49 7.31 -0.71
N SER A 664 4.13 6.14 -0.20
CA SER A 664 4.56 5.67 1.11
C SER A 664 5.79 4.77 1.02
N ASP A 665 6.78 4.97 1.88
CA ASP A 665 8.05 4.23 1.81
C ASP A 665 8.10 2.96 2.67
N TRP A 666 6.97 2.50 3.22
CA TRP A 666 6.93 1.32 4.10
C TRP A 666 7.48 0.04 3.43
N HIS A 667 7.35 -0.08 2.11
CA HIS A 667 7.88 -1.23 1.36
C HIS A 667 9.42 -1.30 1.40
N THR A 668 10.10 -0.14 1.48
CA THR A 668 11.56 -0.09 1.58
C THR A 668 12.06 -0.52 2.96
N GLY A 669 11.33 -0.22 4.04
CA GLY A 669 11.75 -0.50 5.42
C GLY A 669 11.92 -1.98 5.78
N ASN A 670 11.22 -2.89 5.10
CA ASN A 670 11.30 -4.33 5.39
C ASN A 670 12.13 -5.12 4.38
N THR A 671 12.41 -4.56 3.20
CA THR A 671 12.99 -5.32 2.08
C THR A 671 14.18 -4.63 1.41
N GLU A 672 14.40 -3.32 1.56
CA GLU A 672 15.37 -2.54 0.78
C GLU A 672 16.09 -1.42 1.56
N SER A 673 17.07 -0.75 0.93
CA SER A 673 17.74 0.42 1.52
C SER A 673 16.87 1.69 1.35
N PRO A 674 16.83 2.62 2.31
CA PRO A 674 16.10 3.90 2.18
C PRO A 674 16.50 4.73 0.96
N GLN A 675 17.67 4.47 0.38
CA GLN A 675 18.17 5.14 -0.84
C GLN A 675 17.22 4.94 -2.04
N VAL A 676 16.46 3.84 -2.07
CA VAL A 676 15.47 3.54 -3.10
C VAL A 676 14.37 4.61 -3.20
N ASN A 677 14.09 5.33 -2.11
CA ASN A 677 13.07 6.39 -2.10
C ASN A 677 13.36 7.47 -3.15
N ALA A 678 14.64 7.71 -3.48
CA ALA A 678 15.07 8.63 -4.50
C ALA A 678 14.46 8.31 -5.89
N PHE A 679 14.52 7.03 -6.27
CA PHE A 679 13.95 6.55 -7.53
C PHE A 679 12.43 6.71 -7.58
N SER A 680 11.75 6.39 -6.47
CA SER A 680 10.29 6.47 -6.38
C SER A 680 9.74 7.88 -6.63
N VAL A 681 10.41 8.91 -6.10
CA VAL A 681 9.97 10.31 -6.31
C VAL A 681 10.52 10.93 -7.59
N ALA A 682 11.59 10.39 -8.17
CA ALA A 682 12.15 10.87 -9.43
C ALA A 682 11.13 10.78 -10.59
N MET A 683 10.20 9.82 -10.56
CA MET A 683 9.12 9.73 -11.54
C MET A 683 8.15 10.92 -11.44
N PHE A 684 7.77 11.32 -10.23
CA PHE A 684 6.95 12.51 -10.02
C PHE A 684 7.69 13.79 -10.42
N ASN A 685 8.98 13.89 -10.07
CA ASN A 685 9.81 15.02 -10.48
C ASN A 685 9.88 15.13 -12.01
N ALA A 686 9.99 14.00 -12.74
CA ALA A 686 9.99 13.97 -14.20
C ALA A 686 8.63 14.39 -14.79
N GLY A 687 7.51 13.93 -14.22
CA GLY A 687 6.17 14.33 -14.67
C GLY A 687 5.82 15.79 -14.35
N ALA A 688 6.37 16.34 -13.28
CA ALA A 688 6.20 17.75 -12.91
C ALA A 688 7.13 18.71 -13.67
N ARG A 689 8.16 18.21 -14.37
CA ARG A 689 9.19 19.04 -15.02
C ARG A 689 8.59 19.93 -16.11
N ARG A 690 8.92 21.22 -16.08
CA ARG A 690 8.57 22.21 -17.12
C ARG A 690 9.80 23.04 -17.46
N PRO A 691 10.46 22.81 -18.61
CA PRO A 691 11.67 23.54 -18.97
C PRO A 691 11.48 25.07 -18.87
N GLY A 692 12.38 25.74 -18.14
CA GLY A 692 12.31 27.20 -17.92
C GLY A 692 11.24 27.69 -16.95
N LEU A 693 10.45 26.80 -16.34
CA LEU A 693 9.38 27.13 -15.39
C LEU A 693 9.54 26.32 -14.10
N PRO A 694 8.95 26.77 -12.97
CA PRO A 694 8.85 25.94 -11.77
C PRO A 694 8.14 24.60 -12.07
N PRO A 695 8.38 23.53 -11.30
CA PRO A 695 7.64 22.28 -11.44
C PRO A 695 6.12 22.49 -11.34
N ALA A 696 5.33 21.70 -12.07
CA ALA A 696 3.87 21.76 -12.05
C ALA A 696 3.30 21.42 -10.67
N SER A 697 3.83 20.36 -10.06
CA SER A 697 3.50 19.93 -8.70
C SER A 697 4.76 19.67 -7.89
N ALA A 698 4.59 19.53 -6.58
CA ALA A 698 5.66 19.08 -5.71
C ALA A 698 5.34 17.67 -5.19
N SER A 699 6.39 16.86 -5.08
CA SER A 699 6.29 15.48 -4.60
C SER A 699 6.10 15.42 -3.09
N MET A 700 5.36 14.41 -2.65
CA MET A 700 5.13 14.07 -1.26
C MET A 700 5.69 12.67 -0.93
N MET A 701 6.17 12.47 0.30
CA MET A 701 6.55 11.16 0.82
C MET A 701 5.90 10.89 2.17
N HIS A 702 5.22 9.74 2.31
CA HIS A 702 4.90 9.16 3.62
C HIS A 702 6.11 8.37 4.12
N CYS A 703 6.86 8.97 5.05
CA CYS A 703 8.01 8.37 5.72
C CYS A 703 7.53 7.55 6.93
N VAL A 704 7.56 6.22 6.79
CA VAL A 704 7.25 5.25 7.84
C VAL A 704 8.56 4.83 8.52
N SER A 705 8.62 4.92 9.86
CA SER A 705 9.83 4.64 10.66
C SER A 705 11.03 5.53 10.32
N THR A 706 10.95 6.80 10.74
CA THR A 706 11.93 7.85 10.44
C THR A 706 13.35 7.52 10.94
N THR A 707 14.37 7.76 10.12
CA THR A 707 15.79 7.82 10.51
C THR A 707 16.43 9.07 9.90
N GLU A 708 17.66 9.42 10.29
CA GLU A 708 18.42 10.49 9.63
C GLU A 708 18.56 10.20 8.13
N LEU A 709 19.12 9.05 7.78
CA LEU A 709 19.31 8.63 6.38
C LEU A 709 18.02 8.74 5.56
N ARG A 710 16.89 8.20 6.06
CA ARG A 710 15.60 8.21 5.36
C ARG A 710 15.06 9.63 5.16
N SER A 711 15.18 10.48 6.18
CA SER A 711 14.69 11.86 6.13
C SER A 711 15.48 12.70 5.13
N TYR A 712 16.82 12.64 5.21
CA TYR A 712 17.70 13.38 4.30
C TYR A 712 17.62 12.85 2.88
N ALA A 713 17.57 11.52 2.67
CA ALA A 713 17.38 10.94 1.34
C ALA A 713 16.07 11.39 0.70
N THR A 714 14.99 11.47 1.48
CA THR A 714 13.70 11.97 0.99
C THR A 714 13.80 13.44 0.58
N PHE A 715 14.28 14.31 1.47
CA PHE A 715 14.38 15.76 1.21
C PHE A 715 15.33 16.08 0.04
N ALA A 716 16.48 15.41 -0.03
CA ALA A 716 17.45 15.56 -1.11
C ALA A 716 16.87 15.33 -2.51
N ASN A 717 15.81 14.51 -2.61
CA ASN A 717 15.19 14.15 -3.88
C ASN A 717 14.01 15.07 -4.27
N ASN A 718 14.11 16.35 -3.91
CA ASN A 718 13.15 17.41 -4.26
C ASN A 718 11.73 17.21 -3.70
N VAL A 719 11.60 16.47 -2.59
CA VAL A 719 10.33 16.30 -1.88
C VAL A 719 10.05 17.55 -1.05
N LYS A 720 8.87 18.16 -1.25
CA LYS A 720 8.44 19.37 -0.49
C LYS A 720 7.36 19.08 0.53
N TYR A 721 6.86 17.85 0.58
CA TYR A 721 5.97 17.39 1.63
C TYR A 721 6.47 16.07 2.21
N ILE A 722 6.84 16.06 3.49
CA ILE A 722 7.22 14.86 4.22
C ILE A 722 6.16 14.60 5.30
N SER A 723 5.43 13.49 5.17
CA SER A 723 4.51 12.99 6.19
C SER A 723 5.20 11.91 7.01
N TYR A 724 5.49 12.17 8.28
CA TYR A 724 6.02 11.15 9.18
C TYR A 724 4.87 10.32 9.79
N PHE A 725 4.61 9.14 9.21
CA PHE A 725 3.47 8.31 9.56
C PHE A 725 3.91 7.10 10.42
N ASN A 726 3.41 6.87 11.64
CA ASN A 726 2.60 7.76 12.46
C ASN A 726 3.27 8.00 13.83
N PHE A 727 3.14 9.21 14.41
CA PHE A 727 3.56 9.45 15.79
C PHE A 727 2.46 8.99 16.75
N GLY A 728 2.85 8.34 17.84
CA GLY A 728 1.93 7.98 18.89
C GLY A 728 2.33 6.66 19.51
N PRO A 729 1.79 6.33 20.68
CA PRO A 729 2.11 5.07 21.33
C PRO A 729 1.87 3.90 20.37
N ALA A 730 2.91 3.09 20.12
CA ALA A 730 2.84 1.91 19.25
C ALA A 730 1.79 0.88 19.68
N TYR A 731 1.31 0.99 20.92
CA TYR A 731 0.24 0.18 21.47
C TYR A 731 -1.17 0.69 21.09
N THR A 732 -1.35 1.90 20.53
CA THR A 732 -2.69 2.42 20.15
C THR A 732 -3.11 2.13 18.71
N GLY A 733 -2.17 1.73 17.86
CA GLY A 733 -2.40 1.40 16.45
C GLY A 733 -1.16 0.74 15.83
N ALA A 734 -1.33 0.08 14.68
CA ALA A 734 -0.21 -0.50 13.94
C ALA A 734 0.65 0.61 13.30
N ALA A 735 1.97 0.38 13.22
CA ALA A 735 2.96 1.23 12.53
C ALA A 735 3.35 2.59 13.16
N CYS A 736 3.17 2.80 14.46
CA CYS A 736 3.71 4.01 15.10
C CYS A 736 5.21 3.93 15.43
N TRP A 737 5.95 5.01 15.23
CA TRP A 737 7.41 5.05 15.43
C TRP A 737 7.87 5.73 16.73
N SER A 738 6.96 6.19 17.61
CA SER A 738 7.33 6.98 18.80
C SER A 738 8.22 6.24 19.81
N ASP A 739 8.31 4.91 19.75
CA ASP A 739 9.19 4.11 20.61
C ASP A 739 10.62 3.93 20.01
N SER A 740 10.89 4.49 18.83
CA SER A 740 12.20 4.49 18.18
C SER A 740 12.98 5.76 18.49
N TYR A 741 14.01 5.66 19.35
CA TYR A 741 14.86 6.80 19.71
C TYR A 741 15.54 7.45 18.50
N ALA A 742 16.02 6.64 17.54
CA ALA A 742 16.65 7.13 16.31
C ALA A 742 15.71 8.02 15.49
N SER A 743 14.40 7.80 15.57
CA SER A 743 13.40 8.57 14.85
C SER A 743 13.22 9.99 15.41
N TYR A 744 13.50 10.22 16.70
CA TYR A 744 13.50 11.56 17.28
C TYR A 744 14.65 12.39 16.72
N THR A 745 15.88 11.86 16.77
CA THR A 745 17.06 12.56 16.24
C THR A 745 16.91 12.81 14.74
N GLY A 746 16.53 11.80 13.96
CA GLY A 746 16.34 11.92 12.52
C GLY A 746 15.35 12.99 12.11
N THR A 747 14.19 13.02 12.78
CA THR A 747 13.18 14.05 12.56
C THR A 747 13.70 15.42 12.96
N ALA A 748 14.19 15.55 14.20
CA ALA A 748 14.58 16.84 14.76
C ALA A 748 15.73 17.47 13.96
N TYR A 749 16.72 16.67 13.55
CA TYR A 749 17.86 17.14 12.75
C TYR A 749 17.41 17.71 11.43
N LEU A 750 16.66 16.97 10.62
CA LEU A 750 16.20 17.50 9.34
C LEU A 750 15.35 18.75 9.56
N ASN A 751 14.25 18.63 10.30
CA ASN A 751 13.23 19.69 10.40
C ASN A 751 13.79 20.99 10.98
N ASN A 752 14.54 20.90 12.08
CA ASN A 752 15.07 22.09 12.74
C ASN A 752 16.27 22.70 11.99
N ARG A 753 17.03 21.92 11.20
CA ARG A 753 18.09 22.48 10.33
C ARG A 753 17.50 23.17 9.11
N VAL A 754 16.54 22.56 8.40
CA VAL A 754 15.94 23.19 7.22
C VAL A 754 15.17 24.47 7.58
N ALA A 755 14.59 24.55 8.77
CA ALA A 755 13.96 25.78 9.27
C ALA A 755 14.93 26.96 9.45
N ARG A 756 16.24 26.70 9.55
CA ARG A 756 17.28 27.73 9.71
C ARG A 756 17.73 28.31 8.37
N VAL A 757 17.51 27.58 7.29
CA VAL A 757 17.90 27.91 5.91
C VAL A 757 16.68 27.81 4.99
N ASP A 758 15.52 28.16 5.53
CA ASP A 758 14.21 27.95 4.91
C ASP A 758 14.04 28.74 3.60
N ASP A 759 14.71 29.89 3.51
CA ASP A 759 14.87 30.71 2.32
C ASP A 759 15.61 30.00 1.16
N LEU A 760 16.39 28.97 1.47
CA LEU A 760 17.01 28.07 0.49
C LEU A 760 16.23 26.75 0.38
N ALA A 761 15.84 26.14 1.50
CA ALA A 761 15.25 24.81 1.55
C ALA A 761 13.84 24.74 0.92
N ALA A 762 12.98 25.71 1.20
CA ALA A 762 11.62 25.73 0.67
C ALA A 762 11.57 25.98 -0.85
N PRO A 763 12.23 27.03 -1.42
CA PRO A 763 12.23 27.26 -2.86
C PRO A 763 13.26 26.43 -3.63
N GLY A 764 14.23 25.82 -2.96
CA GLY A 764 15.35 25.13 -3.61
C GLY A 764 14.90 23.97 -4.49
N LEU A 765 15.41 23.90 -5.71
CA LEU A 765 15.10 22.82 -6.66
C LEU A 765 16.37 22.05 -6.99
N MET A 766 16.25 20.74 -7.14
CA MET A 766 17.38 19.89 -7.52
C MET A 766 18.00 20.40 -8.83
N ARG A 767 19.32 20.58 -8.83
CA ARG A 767 20.05 21.02 -10.02
C ARG A 767 19.91 19.99 -11.14
N PRO A 768 19.67 20.40 -12.40
CA PRO A 768 19.56 19.48 -13.52
C PRO A 768 20.83 18.65 -13.74
N SER A 769 20.66 17.41 -14.19
CA SER A 769 21.74 16.50 -14.53
C SER A 769 21.97 16.43 -16.03
N ARG A 770 23.17 16.00 -16.44
CA ARG A 770 23.51 15.71 -17.84
C ARG A 770 23.23 14.26 -18.26
N VAL A 771 22.75 13.43 -17.34
CA VAL A 771 22.46 12.01 -17.59
C VAL A 771 20.96 11.76 -17.46
N ALA A 772 20.36 11.18 -18.50
CA ALA A 772 18.97 10.76 -18.52
C ALA A 772 18.83 9.23 -18.41
N LEU A 773 17.78 8.79 -17.73
CA LEU A 773 17.32 7.39 -17.70
C LEU A 773 15.92 7.34 -18.30
N LEU A 774 15.76 6.61 -19.42
CA LEU A 774 14.46 6.44 -20.05
C LEU A 774 13.56 5.57 -19.16
N TYR A 775 12.33 6.02 -18.96
CA TYR A 775 11.25 5.25 -18.36
C TYR A 775 10.07 5.19 -19.36
N PRO A 776 9.97 4.12 -20.18
CA PRO A 776 8.90 3.99 -21.15
C PRO A 776 7.68 3.29 -20.51
N MET A 777 6.57 4.01 -20.40
CA MET A 777 5.31 3.42 -19.90
C MET A 777 4.79 2.30 -20.81
N SER A 778 5.17 2.31 -22.09
CA SER A 778 4.87 1.24 -23.04
C SER A 778 5.26 -0.15 -22.51
N SER A 779 6.46 -0.30 -21.96
CA SER A 779 6.91 -1.59 -21.41
C SER A 779 6.06 -2.04 -20.21
N ASP A 780 5.72 -1.10 -19.33
CA ASP A 780 4.90 -1.37 -18.16
C ASP A 780 3.45 -1.69 -18.55
N TYR A 781 2.88 -1.06 -19.59
CA TYR A 781 1.54 -1.43 -20.07
C TYR A 781 1.45 -2.88 -20.52
N TRP A 782 2.51 -3.43 -21.11
CA TRP A 782 2.59 -4.84 -21.53
C TRP A 782 3.07 -5.79 -20.44
N GLY A 783 3.39 -5.26 -19.27
CA GLY A 783 3.82 -6.03 -18.11
C GLY A 783 5.29 -6.44 -18.10
N HIS A 784 6.12 -5.80 -18.92
CA HIS A 784 7.58 -5.92 -18.86
C HIS A 784 8.13 -5.05 -17.72
N LEU A 785 8.03 -5.55 -16.48
CA LEU A 785 8.46 -4.81 -15.28
C LEU A 785 9.97 -4.96 -15.01
N ASN A 786 10.79 -4.10 -15.62
CA ASN A 786 12.23 -4.01 -15.31
C ASN A 786 12.54 -3.03 -14.18
N ILE A 787 11.60 -2.78 -13.27
CA ILE A 787 11.74 -1.74 -12.25
C ILE A 787 12.96 -1.96 -11.34
N SER A 788 13.30 -3.21 -11.04
CA SER A 788 14.49 -3.54 -10.24
C SER A 788 15.79 -3.14 -10.96
N ASP A 789 15.85 -3.30 -12.29
CA ASP A 789 17.00 -2.91 -13.10
C ASP A 789 17.09 -1.38 -13.22
N ARG A 790 15.99 -0.70 -13.58
CA ARG A 790 15.91 0.78 -13.65
C ARG A 790 16.36 1.43 -12.35
N ARG A 791 15.83 0.94 -11.22
CA ARG A 791 16.18 1.43 -9.88
C ARG A 791 17.64 1.18 -9.54
N ALA A 792 18.18 0.01 -9.85
CA ALA A 792 19.57 -0.30 -9.55
C ALA A 792 20.54 0.51 -10.41
N VAL A 793 20.24 0.74 -11.69
CA VAL A 793 20.99 1.66 -12.55
C VAL A 793 20.91 3.08 -12.00
N PHE A 794 19.72 3.55 -11.64
CA PHE A 794 19.55 4.88 -11.02
C PHE A 794 20.48 5.06 -9.81
N LEU A 795 20.47 4.11 -8.88
CA LEU A 795 21.31 4.16 -7.68
C LEU A 795 22.81 4.04 -8.01
N ALA A 796 23.19 3.15 -8.93
CA ALA A 796 24.59 2.98 -9.33
C ALA A 796 25.19 4.27 -9.91
N LEU A 797 24.41 5.00 -10.72
CA LEU A 797 24.81 6.30 -11.27
C LEU A 797 24.86 7.37 -10.18
N SER A 798 23.85 7.44 -9.31
CA SER A 798 23.85 8.35 -8.14
C SER A 798 25.04 8.12 -7.22
N HIS A 799 25.48 6.87 -7.00
CA HIS A 799 26.64 6.55 -6.16
C HIS A 799 27.99 7.03 -6.73
N GLU A 800 28.04 7.40 -8.01
CA GLU A 800 29.19 8.05 -8.67
C GLU A 800 28.89 9.51 -9.05
N TYR A 801 27.84 10.08 -8.45
CA TYR A 801 27.43 11.47 -8.59
C TYR A 801 26.91 11.88 -9.97
N TYR A 802 26.49 10.91 -10.77
CA TYR A 802 25.67 11.13 -11.96
C TYR A 802 24.20 10.95 -11.58
N GLN A 803 23.65 11.83 -10.76
CA GLN A 803 22.23 11.77 -10.36
C GLN A 803 21.35 11.75 -11.62
N PRO A 804 20.76 10.62 -12.03
CA PRO A 804 20.13 10.55 -13.34
C PRO A 804 18.74 11.17 -13.29
N GLU A 805 18.39 11.94 -14.31
CA GLU A 805 17.03 12.44 -14.49
C GLU A 805 16.19 11.41 -15.24
N ILE A 806 15.02 11.05 -14.68
CA ILE A 806 14.06 10.24 -15.42
C ILE A 806 13.45 11.07 -16.54
N VAL A 807 13.33 10.47 -17.73
CA VAL A 807 12.63 11.02 -18.89
C VAL A 807 11.64 9.99 -19.43
N THR A 808 10.45 10.44 -19.83
CA THR A 808 9.45 9.59 -20.48
C THR A 808 9.71 9.48 -21.99
N GLU A 809 9.15 8.47 -22.63
CA GLU A 809 9.25 8.31 -24.08
C GLU A 809 8.57 9.45 -24.86
N GLU A 810 7.49 10.03 -24.34
CA GLU A 810 6.87 11.24 -24.90
C GLU A 810 7.79 12.45 -24.80
N GLN A 811 8.40 12.68 -23.64
CA GLN A 811 9.37 13.79 -23.47
C GLN A 811 10.55 13.62 -24.43
N VAL A 812 11.01 12.39 -24.67
CA VAL A 812 12.06 12.11 -25.65
C VAL A 812 11.60 12.40 -27.07
N ALA A 813 10.38 11.98 -27.45
CA ALA A 813 9.79 12.28 -28.76
C ALA A 813 9.65 13.80 -28.99
N ASP A 814 9.39 14.56 -27.92
CA ASP A 814 9.28 16.03 -27.91
C ASP A 814 10.64 16.75 -27.82
N GLY A 815 11.76 16.01 -27.83
CA GLY A 815 13.10 16.59 -27.92
C GLY A 815 13.80 16.89 -26.60
N ALA A 816 13.34 16.33 -25.47
CA ALA A 816 13.98 16.53 -24.16
C ALA A 816 15.48 16.14 -24.11
N LEU A 817 15.94 15.29 -25.04
CA LEU A 817 17.34 14.85 -25.12
C LEU A 817 18.35 15.97 -25.37
N ALA A 818 17.93 17.13 -25.88
CA ALA A 818 18.81 18.29 -26.09
C ALA A 818 19.51 18.77 -24.80
N SER A 819 18.95 18.47 -23.63
CA SER A 819 19.50 18.85 -22.32
C SER A 819 20.50 17.84 -21.74
N TYR A 820 20.76 16.72 -22.41
CA TYR A 820 21.53 15.60 -21.87
C TYR A 820 22.74 15.24 -22.74
N ASP A 821 23.79 14.74 -22.10
CA ASP A 821 24.98 14.18 -22.75
C ASP A 821 24.89 12.65 -22.90
N ALA A 822 24.15 11.99 -22.00
CA ALA A 822 24.00 10.55 -21.98
C ALA A 822 22.55 10.12 -21.71
N LEU A 823 22.12 9.04 -22.37
CA LEU A 823 20.82 8.39 -22.19
C LEU A 823 20.99 6.90 -21.92
N TYR A 824 20.35 6.40 -20.86
CA TYR A 824 20.27 4.98 -20.54
C TYR A 824 18.91 4.42 -20.96
N VAL A 825 18.91 3.36 -21.76
CA VAL A 825 17.71 2.65 -22.24
C VAL A 825 17.82 1.18 -21.84
N LEU A 826 16.88 0.71 -21.02
CA LEU A 826 16.91 -0.64 -20.46
C LEU A 826 15.78 -1.51 -21.01
N ASP A 827 14.68 -0.88 -21.41
CA ASP A 827 13.41 -1.57 -21.62
C ASP A 827 13.14 -1.94 -23.07
N PRO A 828 12.46 -3.07 -23.32
CA PRO A 828 12.30 -3.59 -24.67
C PRO A 828 11.33 -2.78 -25.54
N LEU A 829 10.23 -2.27 -24.97
CA LEU A 829 9.20 -1.55 -25.72
C LEU A 829 9.36 -0.05 -25.51
N VAL A 830 9.63 0.66 -26.62
CA VAL A 830 9.80 2.11 -26.67
C VAL A 830 9.04 2.67 -27.88
N LEU A 831 8.29 3.76 -27.71
CA LEU A 831 7.57 4.47 -28.76
C LEU A 831 8.47 4.76 -29.98
N SER A 832 7.99 4.47 -31.19
CA SER A 832 8.76 4.64 -32.42
C SER A 832 9.26 6.08 -32.62
N GLY A 833 8.43 7.07 -32.27
CA GLY A 833 8.83 8.49 -32.29
C GLY A 833 10.00 8.78 -31.35
N ALA A 834 10.02 8.16 -30.16
CA ALA A 834 11.13 8.29 -29.23
C ALA A 834 12.38 7.58 -29.75
N GLN A 835 12.26 6.37 -30.31
CA GLN A 835 13.38 5.66 -30.95
C GLN A 835 14.03 6.51 -32.06
N ALA A 836 13.21 7.12 -32.92
CA ALA A 836 13.69 8.00 -33.98
C ALA A 836 14.47 9.20 -33.42
N ARG A 837 13.93 9.88 -32.39
CA ARG A 837 14.61 11.00 -31.72
C ARG A 837 15.91 10.59 -31.03
N ILE A 838 15.96 9.40 -30.42
CA ILE A 838 17.19 8.86 -29.83
C ILE A 838 18.23 8.67 -30.93
N ALA A 839 17.87 8.07 -32.06
CA ALA A 839 18.79 7.84 -33.17
C ALA A 839 19.35 9.15 -33.76
N GLU A 840 18.51 10.18 -33.92
CA GLU A 840 18.93 11.52 -34.34
C GLU A 840 19.92 12.15 -33.34
N TRP A 841 19.57 12.13 -32.06
CA TRP A 841 20.39 12.70 -30.99
C TRP A 841 21.75 12.02 -30.84
N VAL A 842 21.82 10.68 -30.94
CA VAL A 842 23.08 9.94 -30.93
C VAL A 842 23.94 10.35 -32.13
N ARG A 843 23.39 10.37 -33.35
CA ARG A 843 24.16 10.80 -34.54
C ARG A 843 24.70 12.23 -34.39
N ALA A 844 24.00 13.09 -33.64
CA ALA A 844 24.40 14.46 -33.37
C ALA A 844 25.48 14.62 -32.27
N GLY A 845 25.76 13.58 -31.46
CA GLY A 845 26.81 13.62 -30.43
C GLY A 845 26.45 12.94 -29.12
N GLY A 846 25.21 12.48 -28.94
CA GLY A 846 24.79 11.83 -27.70
C GLY A 846 25.46 10.48 -27.42
N LEU A 847 25.61 10.15 -26.12
CA LEU A 847 26.01 8.82 -25.66
C LEU A 847 24.76 8.00 -25.32
N LEU A 848 24.51 6.93 -26.07
CA LEU A 848 23.47 5.95 -25.76
C LEU A 848 24.08 4.75 -25.04
N TRP A 849 23.60 4.47 -23.83
CA TRP A 849 23.86 3.22 -23.11
C TRP A 849 22.62 2.34 -23.16
N ALA A 850 22.76 1.12 -23.68
CA ALA A 850 21.68 0.15 -23.81
C ALA A 850 22.10 -1.23 -23.28
N CYS A 851 21.14 -2.05 -22.86
CA CYS A 851 21.43 -3.40 -22.40
C CYS A 851 20.43 -4.45 -22.88
N SER A 852 20.83 -5.73 -22.86
CA SER A 852 19.95 -6.88 -23.09
C SER A 852 19.00 -6.68 -24.31
N ASP A 853 17.69 -6.71 -24.10
CA ASP A 853 16.62 -6.52 -25.09
C ASP A 853 16.14 -5.06 -25.25
N ALA A 854 16.86 -4.08 -24.69
CA ALA A 854 16.50 -2.66 -24.72
C ALA A 854 16.16 -2.15 -26.14
N ALA A 855 15.05 -1.41 -26.26
CA ALA A 855 14.52 -0.83 -27.48
C ALA A 855 14.51 -1.81 -28.67
N SER A 856 14.07 -3.05 -28.43
CA SER A 856 13.93 -4.08 -29.47
C SER A 856 12.54 -4.09 -30.12
N ARG A 857 11.58 -3.34 -29.55
CA ARG A 857 10.18 -3.32 -29.95
C ARG A 857 9.58 -1.93 -29.83
N ASN A 858 8.51 -1.70 -30.61
CA ASN A 858 7.71 -0.49 -30.49
C ASN A 858 6.68 -0.58 -29.34
N ALA A 859 5.93 0.50 -29.12
CA ALA A 859 4.92 0.60 -28.08
C ALA A 859 3.76 -0.42 -28.21
N PHE A 860 3.53 -0.96 -29.41
CA PHE A 860 2.52 -1.98 -29.69
C PHE A 860 3.06 -3.41 -29.54
N ASN A 861 4.27 -3.55 -29.00
CA ASN A 861 4.97 -4.82 -28.86
C ASN A 861 5.29 -5.48 -30.21
N GLU A 862 5.39 -4.71 -31.30
CA GLU A 862 5.84 -5.21 -32.61
C GLU A 862 7.37 -5.09 -32.71
N PRO A 863 8.07 -5.97 -33.45
CA PRO A 863 9.51 -5.89 -33.64
C PRO A 863 9.93 -4.55 -34.28
N GLU A 864 10.77 -3.80 -33.57
CA GLU A 864 11.35 -2.54 -34.01
C GLU A 864 12.60 -2.27 -33.17
N ASP A 865 13.76 -2.72 -33.66
CA ASP A 865 15.03 -2.65 -32.93
C ASP A 865 15.75 -1.33 -33.26
N LEU A 866 15.94 -0.47 -32.26
CA LEU A 866 16.68 0.79 -32.38
C LEU A 866 18.14 0.57 -32.79
N LEU A 867 18.81 -0.46 -32.26
CA LEU A 867 20.26 -0.61 -32.35
C LEU A 867 20.72 -1.13 -33.71
N GLU A 868 19.88 -1.89 -34.42
CA GLU A 868 20.20 -2.38 -35.76
C GLU A 868 20.32 -1.25 -36.81
N PRO A 869 19.32 -0.38 -37.05
CA PRO A 869 19.42 0.72 -38.01
C PRO A 869 20.31 1.86 -37.51
N LEU A 870 20.55 1.98 -36.20
CA LEU A 870 21.43 2.99 -35.64
C LEU A 870 22.91 2.62 -35.78
N ALA A 871 23.29 1.40 -35.41
CA ALA A 871 24.68 0.99 -35.21
C ALA A 871 25.09 -0.26 -36.00
N GLY A 872 24.16 -0.95 -36.65
CA GLY A 872 24.41 -2.26 -37.28
C GLY A 872 24.54 -3.41 -36.27
N LEU A 873 24.10 -3.19 -35.03
CA LEU A 873 24.15 -4.17 -33.94
C LEU A 873 22.94 -5.11 -34.05
N ARG A 874 23.19 -6.38 -34.37
CA ARG A 874 22.18 -7.42 -34.48
C ARG A 874 22.15 -8.32 -33.24
N ARG A 875 20.95 -8.58 -32.73
CA ARG A 875 20.73 -9.39 -31.52
C ARG A 875 19.83 -10.57 -31.82
N ALA A 876 20.26 -11.78 -31.47
CA ALA A 876 19.39 -12.94 -31.49
C ALA A 876 18.63 -13.02 -30.17
N LEU A 877 17.53 -12.27 -30.08
CA LEU A 877 16.66 -12.25 -28.89
C LEU A 877 15.89 -13.56 -28.76
N VAL A 878 15.63 -13.98 -27.52
CA VAL A 878 14.78 -15.15 -27.25
C VAL A 878 13.34 -14.80 -27.65
N PRO A 879 12.70 -15.56 -28.55
CA PRO A 879 11.30 -15.33 -28.88
C PRO A 879 10.44 -15.58 -27.65
N SER A 880 9.71 -14.55 -27.22
CA SER A 880 8.58 -14.69 -26.32
C SER A 880 7.48 -15.49 -27.03
N ALA A 881 7.10 -16.66 -26.51
CA ALA A 881 6.01 -17.43 -27.09
C ALA A 881 4.65 -16.73 -26.85
N GLY A 882 3.89 -16.46 -27.92
CA GLY A 882 2.50 -16.01 -27.85
C GLY A 882 2.26 -14.52 -27.57
N TRP A 883 0.97 -14.14 -27.57
CA TRP A 883 0.46 -12.85 -27.08
C TRP A 883 -0.22 -13.07 -25.71
N PRO A 884 0.15 -12.31 -24.66
CA PRO A 884 1.26 -11.37 -24.62
C PRO A 884 2.58 -12.13 -24.64
N ALA A 885 3.53 -11.57 -25.37
CA ALA A 885 4.91 -11.98 -25.38
C ALA A 885 5.46 -11.90 -23.95
N SER A 886 5.40 -12.98 -23.18
CA SER A 886 6.11 -13.02 -21.90
C SER A 886 7.59 -12.97 -22.21
N THR A 887 8.25 -11.83 -21.94
CA THR A 887 9.70 -11.88 -21.70
C THR A 887 9.85 -12.39 -20.28
N GLY A 888 9.67 -13.71 -20.10
CA GLY A 888 10.04 -14.34 -18.86
C GLY A 888 11.50 -13.99 -18.60
N LEU A 889 11.78 -13.40 -17.44
CA LEU A 889 13.15 -13.26 -16.93
C LEU A 889 13.74 -14.67 -16.93
N GLU A 890 14.49 -15.03 -17.99
CA GLU A 890 15.21 -16.30 -17.95
C GLU A 890 16.10 -16.30 -16.71
N ALA A 891 16.15 -17.47 -16.06
CA ALA A 891 16.77 -17.71 -14.78
C ALA A 891 18.20 -17.15 -14.69
N GLU A 892 18.64 -16.87 -13.46
CA GLU A 892 20.03 -16.53 -13.15
C GLU A 892 20.97 -17.54 -13.82
N GLY A 893 21.69 -17.10 -14.84
CA GLY A 893 22.83 -17.83 -15.37
C GLY A 893 24.05 -17.61 -14.49
N ASP A 894 24.89 -18.64 -14.37
CA ASP A 894 26.12 -18.60 -13.55
C ASP A 894 27.30 -17.88 -14.24
N ARG A 895 27.04 -17.16 -15.34
CA ARG A 895 28.05 -16.54 -16.20
C ARG A 895 28.86 -15.50 -15.43
N VAL A 896 30.18 -15.56 -15.63
CA VAL A 896 31.12 -14.55 -15.14
C VAL A 896 31.52 -13.62 -16.27
N VAL A 897 31.37 -12.31 -16.06
CA VAL A 897 31.93 -11.29 -16.96
C VAL A 897 33.33 -10.90 -16.50
N ALA A 898 34.28 -10.80 -17.45
CA ALA A 898 35.64 -10.35 -17.22
C ALA A 898 36.04 -9.24 -18.22
N PRO A 899 36.81 -8.24 -17.80
CA PRO A 899 37.31 -7.21 -18.71
C PRO A 899 38.32 -7.80 -19.70
N VAL A 900 38.37 -7.25 -20.91
CA VAL A 900 39.48 -7.48 -21.82
C VAL A 900 40.67 -6.63 -21.33
N ALA A 901 41.87 -7.22 -21.28
CA ALA A 901 43.06 -6.53 -20.78
C ALA A 901 43.37 -5.27 -21.60
N GLY A 902 43.60 -4.13 -20.92
CA GLY A 902 43.83 -2.83 -21.57
C GLY A 902 42.57 -2.14 -22.08
N GLU A 903 41.44 -2.84 -22.11
CA GLU A 903 40.17 -2.29 -22.59
C GLU A 903 39.33 -1.69 -21.46
N ALA A 904 39.20 -2.38 -20.33
CA ALA A 904 38.44 -1.91 -19.17
C ALA A 904 39.07 -2.41 -17.87
N ALA A 905 38.75 -1.77 -16.74
CA ALA A 905 39.27 -2.13 -15.43
C ALA A 905 38.13 -2.37 -14.44
N PHE A 906 37.79 -3.64 -14.19
CA PHE A 906 36.89 -4.04 -13.11
C PHE A 906 37.17 -5.49 -12.69
N ARG A 907 36.74 -5.87 -11.48
CA ARG A 907 36.89 -7.25 -11.00
C ARG A 907 35.90 -8.18 -11.71
N PRO A 908 36.33 -9.35 -12.22
CA PRO A 908 35.41 -10.33 -12.76
C PRO A 908 34.32 -10.71 -11.76
N HIS A 909 33.09 -10.88 -12.22
CA HIS A 909 31.95 -11.16 -11.35
C HIS A 909 30.80 -11.84 -12.08
N ARG A 910 29.93 -12.51 -11.31
CA ARG A 910 28.68 -13.10 -11.82
C ARG A 910 27.68 -12.02 -12.20
N VAL A 911 26.97 -12.24 -13.30
CA VAL A 911 25.96 -11.31 -13.84
C VAL A 911 24.54 -11.85 -13.65
N VAL A 912 23.57 -10.95 -13.67
CA VAL A 912 22.16 -11.30 -13.91
C VAL A 912 21.90 -11.15 -15.40
N GLU A 913 21.57 -12.26 -16.07
CA GLU A 913 21.42 -12.27 -17.53
C GLU A 913 20.19 -11.51 -18.00
N GLY A 914 19.00 -11.91 -17.55
CA GLY A 914 17.71 -11.26 -17.80
C GLY A 914 17.44 -10.91 -19.26
N ASN A 915 16.81 -11.82 -20.01
CA ASN A 915 16.53 -11.72 -21.46
C ASN A 915 17.78 -11.49 -22.33
N ARG A 916 18.95 -11.91 -21.86
CA ARG A 916 20.21 -11.80 -22.62
C ARG A 916 20.03 -12.41 -24.02
N PRO A 917 20.45 -11.73 -25.10
CA PRO A 917 20.42 -12.32 -26.42
C PRO A 917 21.27 -13.59 -26.49
N ARG A 918 20.82 -14.58 -27.26
CA ARG A 918 21.60 -15.81 -27.49
C ARG A 918 22.94 -15.54 -28.18
N SER A 919 22.96 -14.53 -29.04
CA SER A 919 24.15 -14.02 -29.71
C SER A 919 24.00 -12.53 -30.02
N VAL A 920 25.14 -11.85 -30.09
CA VAL A 920 25.25 -10.43 -30.47
C VAL A 920 26.29 -10.34 -31.58
N ASP A 921 25.91 -9.78 -32.72
CA ASP A 921 26.80 -9.48 -33.84
C ASP A 921 26.84 -7.97 -34.04
N TRP A 922 28.03 -7.39 -33.90
CA TRP A 922 28.25 -5.97 -34.16
C TRP A 922 29.62 -5.79 -34.84
N PRO A 923 29.65 -5.87 -36.18
CA PRO A 923 30.90 -5.77 -36.93
C PRO A 923 31.62 -4.46 -36.66
N GLY A 924 32.90 -4.54 -36.30
CA GLY A 924 33.74 -3.37 -36.01
C GLY A 924 33.56 -2.76 -34.62
N ALA A 925 32.71 -3.33 -33.76
CA ALA A 925 32.57 -2.88 -32.38
C ALA A 925 33.81 -3.21 -31.54
N ARG A 926 34.14 -2.29 -30.63
CA ARG A 926 35.17 -2.47 -29.62
C ARG A 926 34.62 -3.35 -28.49
N VAL A 927 35.19 -4.54 -28.29
CA VAL A 927 34.78 -5.47 -27.22
C VAL A 927 35.56 -5.16 -25.95
N ARG A 928 34.86 -4.62 -24.94
CA ARG A 928 35.44 -4.19 -23.65
C ARG A 928 35.47 -5.31 -22.61
N ALA A 929 34.53 -6.25 -22.68
CA ALA A 929 34.43 -7.37 -21.76
C ALA A 929 33.83 -8.62 -22.44
N ARG A 930 34.14 -9.80 -21.90
CA ARG A 930 33.64 -11.10 -22.37
C ARG A 930 33.09 -11.92 -21.21
N TYR A 931 32.21 -12.86 -21.55
CA TYR A 931 31.82 -13.93 -20.65
C TYR A 931 32.90 -15.03 -20.63
N ASP A 932 32.78 -15.94 -19.65
CA ASP A 932 33.59 -17.16 -19.54
C ASP A 932 33.46 -18.11 -20.75
N ASP A 933 32.32 -18.08 -21.45
CA ASP A 933 32.11 -18.78 -22.74
C ASP A 933 32.73 -18.08 -23.96
N GLY A 934 33.40 -16.94 -23.76
CA GLY A 934 34.07 -16.15 -24.80
C GLY A 934 33.16 -15.19 -25.58
N GLN A 935 31.83 -15.28 -25.43
CA GLN A 935 30.90 -14.34 -26.06
C GLN A 935 31.14 -12.91 -25.57
N PRO A 936 30.92 -11.88 -26.41
CA PRO A 936 31.08 -10.49 -26.00
C PRO A 936 29.99 -10.08 -25.00
N ALA A 937 30.39 -9.42 -23.91
CA ALA A 937 29.49 -8.99 -22.83
C ALA A 937 29.26 -7.47 -22.82
N TRP A 938 30.28 -6.69 -23.18
CA TRP A 938 30.24 -5.23 -23.30
C TRP A 938 30.91 -4.83 -24.60
N LEU A 939 30.14 -4.19 -25.49
CA LEU A 939 30.56 -3.71 -26.80
C LEU A 939 30.31 -2.21 -26.92
N GLU A 940 31.14 -1.53 -27.72
CA GLU A 940 31.00 -0.09 -27.98
C GLU A 940 31.31 0.26 -29.43
N GLY A 941 30.67 1.30 -29.94
CA GLY A 941 30.89 1.80 -31.30
C GLY A 941 30.56 3.28 -31.42
N THR A 942 31.14 3.93 -32.44
CA THR A 942 30.84 5.32 -32.78
C THR A 942 29.76 5.36 -33.84
N VAL A 943 28.78 6.26 -33.69
CA VAL A 943 27.69 6.45 -34.65
C VAL A 943 27.51 7.94 -34.92
N GLY A 944 27.82 8.38 -36.14
CA GLY A 944 27.90 9.82 -36.43
C GLY A 944 28.93 10.50 -35.53
N LYS A 945 28.51 11.50 -34.76
CA LYS A 945 29.34 12.17 -33.74
C LYS A 945 29.22 11.56 -32.34
N GLY A 946 28.26 10.67 -32.13
CA GLY A 946 27.98 10.08 -30.81
C GLY A 946 28.56 8.69 -30.63
N ARG A 947 28.20 8.09 -29.49
CA ARG A 947 28.69 6.79 -29.04
C ARG A 947 27.54 5.89 -28.61
N VAL A 948 27.60 4.63 -29.00
CA VAL A 948 26.70 3.58 -28.52
C VAL A 948 27.50 2.63 -27.64
N VAL A 949 26.97 2.36 -26.45
CA VAL A 949 27.47 1.37 -25.49
C VAL A 949 26.40 0.32 -25.31
N TYR A 950 26.77 -0.94 -25.49
CA TYR A 950 25.86 -2.07 -25.35
C TYR A 950 26.40 -3.11 -24.37
N VAL A 951 25.61 -3.45 -23.36
CA VAL A 951 25.90 -4.51 -22.39
C VAL A 951 24.88 -5.63 -22.54
N ALA A 952 25.30 -6.84 -22.87
CA ALA A 952 24.36 -7.90 -23.27
C ALA A 952 23.42 -8.39 -22.13
N HIS A 953 23.66 -8.03 -20.88
CA HIS A 953 22.93 -8.48 -19.70
C HIS A 953 22.36 -7.31 -18.86
N ARG A 954 21.53 -7.61 -17.85
CA ARG A 954 20.93 -6.62 -16.92
C ARG A 954 21.95 -6.09 -15.91
N ALA A 955 22.73 -5.08 -16.32
CA ALA A 955 23.84 -4.56 -15.51
C ALA A 955 23.40 -3.92 -14.17
N GLY A 956 22.22 -3.31 -14.08
CA GLY A 956 21.69 -2.79 -12.82
C GLY A 956 21.35 -3.92 -11.86
N GLN A 957 20.68 -4.97 -12.32
CA GLN A 957 20.41 -6.16 -11.52
C GLN A 957 21.71 -6.84 -11.08
N SER A 958 22.70 -7.00 -11.98
CA SER A 958 24.06 -7.48 -11.63
C SER A 958 24.68 -6.68 -10.49
N TYR A 959 24.55 -5.35 -10.53
CA TYR A 959 25.02 -4.45 -9.47
C TYR A 959 24.28 -4.70 -8.14
N SER A 960 22.96 -4.83 -8.18
CA SER A 960 22.12 -5.02 -6.99
C SER A 960 22.18 -6.41 -6.35
N ALA A 961 22.53 -7.44 -7.12
CA ALA A 961 22.61 -8.83 -6.63
C ALA A 961 23.75 -9.05 -5.62
N LYS A 962 24.67 -8.09 -5.46
CA LYS A 962 25.86 -8.20 -4.60
C LYS A 962 25.76 -7.37 -3.31
N VAL A 963 24.56 -7.01 -2.90
CA VAL A 963 24.30 -6.27 -1.66
C VAL A 963 24.65 -7.11 -0.43
N VAL A 964 25.42 -6.54 0.50
CA VAL A 964 25.77 -7.15 1.78
C VAL A 964 24.79 -6.66 2.85
N ARG A 965 24.27 -7.56 3.70
CA ARG A 965 23.38 -7.18 4.81
C ARG A 965 24.17 -6.99 6.11
N HIS A 966 24.10 -5.81 6.71
CA HIS A 966 24.59 -5.53 8.06
C HIS A 966 23.60 -4.60 8.79
N GLY A 967 22.47 -5.16 9.22
CA GLY A 967 21.30 -4.36 9.63
C GLY A 967 20.56 -3.82 8.41
N GLU A 968 21.16 -2.87 7.69
CA GLU A 968 20.68 -2.37 6.40
C GLU A 968 21.38 -3.05 5.20
N LYS A 969 20.82 -2.89 4.00
CA LYS A 969 21.39 -3.34 2.73
C LYS A 969 22.50 -2.37 2.28
N LEU A 970 23.74 -2.86 2.20
CA LEU A 970 24.92 -2.12 1.73
C LEU A 970 25.27 -2.48 0.29
N TRP A 971 25.42 -1.46 -0.56
CA TRP A 971 25.76 -1.66 -1.97
C TRP A 971 27.27 -1.91 -2.18
N ALA A 972 27.59 -2.92 -2.98
CA ALA A 972 28.97 -3.23 -3.37
C ALA A 972 29.48 -2.28 -4.46
N ASP A 973 30.80 -2.30 -4.71
CA ASP A 973 31.39 -1.60 -5.86
C ASP A 973 31.42 -2.46 -7.14
N THR A 974 31.23 -3.77 -6.98
CA THR A 974 31.24 -4.76 -8.06
C THR A 974 30.12 -4.47 -9.07
N GLY A 975 30.45 -4.49 -10.37
CA GLY A 975 29.51 -4.26 -11.46
C GLY A 975 29.21 -2.78 -11.78
N ARG A 976 29.42 -1.84 -10.84
CA ARG A 976 29.14 -0.41 -11.07
C ARG A 976 29.93 0.20 -12.23
N GLY A 977 31.18 -0.25 -12.40
CA GLY A 977 32.03 0.21 -13.50
C GLY A 977 31.46 -0.03 -14.91
N LEU A 978 30.62 -1.06 -15.11
CA LEU A 978 29.94 -1.32 -16.38
C LEU A 978 28.93 -0.20 -16.73
N LEU A 979 28.42 0.49 -15.71
CA LEU A 979 27.45 1.57 -15.85
C LEU A 979 28.15 2.91 -15.97
N THR A 980 29.21 3.18 -15.20
CA THR A 980 29.76 4.54 -15.05
C THR A 980 31.01 4.82 -15.86
N THR A 981 31.80 3.80 -16.22
CA THR A 981 33.06 4.01 -16.98
C THR A 981 32.84 4.75 -18.30
N PRO A 982 31.82 4.44 -19.12
CA PRO A 982 31.58 5.18 -20.35
C PRO A 982 31.35 6.69 -20.14
N LEU A 983 30.71 7.07 -19.03
CA LEU A 983 30.46 8.48 -18.68
C LEU A 983 31.76 9.19 -18.29
N HIS A 984 32.62 8.53 -17.51
CA HIS A 984 33.93 9.07 -17.15
C HIS A 984 34.81 9.30 -18.39
N GLU A 985 34.85 8.33 -19.30
CA GLU A 985 35.64 8.43 -20.54
C GLU A 985 35.09 9.49 -21.49
N ALA A 986 33.77 9.68 -21.51
CA ALA A 986 33.13 10.73 -22.30
C ALA A 986 33.23 12.12 -21.67
N GLY A 987 33.76 12.23 -20.43
CA GLY A 987 33.87 13.50 -19.73
C GLY A 987 32.51 14.12 -19.38
N VAL A 988 31.47 13.30 -19.20
CA VAL A 988 30.14 13.80 -18.82
C VAL A 988 30.23 14.56 -17.50
N ALA A 989 29.65 15.75 -17.46
CA ALA A 989 29.79 16.61 -16.31
C ALA A 989 29.02 16.06 -15.09
N ARG A 990 29.65 16.17 -13.92
CA ARG A 990 29.01 15.97 -12.61
C ARG A 990 28.86 17.33 -11.95
N GLU A 991 27.63 17.69 -11.60
CA GLU A 991 27.35 18.98 -10.97
C GLU A 991 27.94 19.09 -9.56
N LEU A 992 27.96 17.97 -8.85
CA LEU A 992 28.65 17.80 -7.57
C LEU A 992 29.36 16.45 -7.61
N ALA A 993 30.56 16.36 -7.05
CA ALA A 993 31.23 15.09 -6.80
C ALA A 993 31.96 15.12 -5.45
N LEU A 994 32.08 13.96 -4.80
CA LEU A 994 32.98 13.77 -3.67
C LEU A 994 34.18 12.90 -4.06
N SER A 995 35.28 12.99 -3.30
CA SER A 995 36.50 12.20 -3.54
C SER A 995 36.34 10.68 -3.36
N VAL A 996 35.27 10.24 -2.72
CA VAL A 996 34.92 8.83 -2.49
C VAL A 996 33.49 8.57 -2.97
N PRO A 997 33.11 7.38 -3.46
CA PRO A 997 31.75 7.08 -3.93
C PRO A 997 30.80 6.71 -2.77
N CYS A 998 29.53 6.47 -3.12
CA CYS A 998 28.47 6.04 -2.17
C CYS A 998 28.17 7.05 -1.06
N PHE A 999 28.02 8.32 -1.44
CA PHE A 999 27.30 9.32 -0.66
C PHE A 999 26.05 9.73 -1.43
N GLY A 1000 24.98 10.01 -0.70
CA GLY A 1000 23.90 10.82 -1.24
C GLY A 1000 24.35 12.27 -1.28
N ALA A 1001 24.28 12.88 -2.46
CA ALA A 1001 24.64 14.27 -2.63
C ALA A 1001 23.70 14.95 -3.62
N ALA A 1002 22.97 15.96 -3.15
CA ALA A 1002 22.01 16.70 -3.95
C ALA A 1002 22.20 18.21 -3.76
N PRO A 1003 22.66 18.96 -4.78
CA PRO A 1003 22.58 20.41 -4.78
C PRO A 1003 21.16 20.86 -5.12
N LEU A 1004 20.57 21.68 -4.25
CA LEU A 1004 19.27 22.33 -4.43
C LEU A 1004 19.50 23.84 -4.65
N ASP A 1005 19.20 24.35 -5.83
CA ASP A 1005 19.40 25.75 -6.19
C ASP A 1005 18.18 26.58 -5.84
N ALA A 1006 18.42 27.70 -5.17
CA ALA A 1006 17.47 28.78 -4.92
C ALA A 1006 18.08 30.12 -5.35
N ALA A 1007 17.25 31.15 -5.48
CA ALA A 1007 17.73 32.49 -5.88
C ALA A 1007 18.79 33.06 -4.92
N GLY A 1008 18.75 32.67 -3.64
CA GLY A 1008 19.70 33.12 -2.61
C GLY A 1008 20.99 32.29 -2.50
N GLY A 1009 21.11 31.18 -3.24
CA GLY A 1009 22.26 30.29 -3.18
C GLY A 1009 21.88 28.80 -3.31
N THR A 1010 22.87 27.94 -3.10
CA THR A 1010 22.72 26.48 -3.24
C THR A 1010 22.77 25.79 -1.89
N LEU A 1011 21.74 25.01 -1.58
CA LEU A 1011 21.72 24.10 -0.43
C LEU A 1011 22.23 22.72 -0.87
N VAL A 1012 23.34 22.27 -0.32
CA VAL A 1012 23.86 20.92 -0.58
C VAL A 1012 23.39 19.98 0.51
N VAL A 1013 22.63 18.96 0.14
CA VAL A 1013 22.20 17.88 1.04
C VAL A 1013 23.15 16.70 0.88
N LEU A 1014 23.89 16.36 1.94
CA LEU A 1014 24.85 15.26 1.97
C LEU A 1014 24.45 14.22 3.03
N PHE A 1015 24.55 12.94 2.69
CA PHE A 1015 24.37 11.85 3.64
C PHE A 1015 25.24 10.65 3.27
N ASN A 1016 25.91 10.08 4.28
CA ASN A 1016 26.78 8.92 4.11
C ASN A 1016 25.92 7.66 3.93
N MET A 1017 26.06 6.99 2.79
CA MET A 1017 25.33 5.75 2.48
C MET A 1017 26.11 4.49 2.91
N ARG A 1018 27.23 4.66 3.63
CA ARG A 1018 28.03 3.60 4.23
C ARG A 1018 27.86 3.61 5.75
N PRO A 1019 28.01 2.45 6.42
CA PRO A 1019 27.87 2.34 7.87
C PRO A 1019 29.07 2.90 8.63
N ASN A 1020 30.20 3.08 7.92
CA ASN A 1020 31.45 3.52 8.53
C ASN A 1020 31.63 5.04 8.31
N PRO A 1021 32.11 5.77 9.33
CA PRO A 1021 32.50 7.16 9.16
C PRO A 1021 33.56 7.35 8.07
N ARG A 1022 33.60 8.54 7.48
CA ARG A 1022 34.60 8.94 6.48
C ARG A 1022 35.21 10.27 6.84
N GLU A 1023 36.53 10.34 6.73
CA GLU A 1023 37.32 11.54 6.97
C GLU A 1023 38.01 12.00 5.69
N GLY A 1024 38.37 13.29 5.61
CA GLY A 1024 39.12 13.85 4.48
C GLY A 1024 38.36 13.78 3.15
N VAL A 1025 37.02 13.79 3.19
CA VAL A 1025 36.20 13.77 1.98
C VAL A 1025 36.26 15.15 1.33
N GLU A 1026 36.71 15.22 0.08
CA GLU A 1026 36.75 16.47 -0.68
C GLU A 1026 35.46 16.61 -1.49
N LEU A 1027 34.78 17.73 -1.32
CA LEU A 1027 33.64 18.18 -2.12
C LEU A 1027 34.14 18.98 -3.31
N THR A 1028 33.63 18.67 -4.50
CA THR A 1028 33.67 19.55 -5.67
C THR A 1028 32.25 19.86 -6.10
N LEU A 1029 31.87 21.14 -6.16
CA LEU A 1029 30.58 21.63 -6.64
C LEU A 1029 30.83 22.61 -7.79
N ARG A 1030 30.21 22.40 -8.96
CA ARG A 1030 30.27 23.40 -10.04
C ARG A 1030 29.52 24.63 -9.58
N GLU A 1031 30.15 25.79 -9.61
CA GLU A 1031 29.52 27.03 -9.19
C GLU A 1031 30.20 28.16 -9.94
N ALA A 1032 29.48 28.76 -10.88
CA ALA A 1032 30.09 29.67 -11.85
C ALA A 1032 30.62 30.94 -11.17
N ALA A 1033 29.94 31.41 -10.13
CA ALA A 1033 30.32 32.57 -9.34
C ALA A 1033 30.88 32.16 -7.97
N PRO A 1034 31.87 32.87 -7.42
CA PRO A 1034 32.30 32.64 -6.05
C PRO A 1034 31.17 32.98 -5.06
N PRO A 1035 30.82 32.09 -4.12
CA PRO A 1035 29.79 32.37 -3.13
C PRO A 1035 30.28 33.40 -2.10
N HIS A 1036 29.36 34.13 -1.46
CA HIS A 1036 29.73 35.03 -0.35
C HIS A 1036 30.34 34.27 0.84
N SER A 1037 29.80 33.09 1.14
CA SER A 1037 30.32 32.18 2.16
C SER A 1037 29.90 30.75 1.82
N VAL A 1038 30.63 29.78 2.36
CA VAL A 1038 30.22 28.37 2.37
C VAL A 1038 30.12 27.97 3.83
N GLN A 1039 28.98 27.40 4.21
CA GLN A 1039 28.70 27.03 5.60
C GLN A 1039 28.18 25.59 5.67
N ILE A 1040 28.43 24.94 6.80
CA ILE A 1040 27.97 23.58 7.09
C ILE A 1040 27.30 23.52 8.46
N PHE A 1041 26.36 22.61 8.63
CA PHE A 1041 25.75 22.37 9.94
C PHE A 1041 26.69 21.58 10.84
N ASP A 1042 27.06 22.18 11.98
CA ASP A 1042 27.60 21.50 13.16
C ASP A 1042 26.49 21.41 14.22
N GLY A 1043 25.95 20.20 14.41
CA GLY A 1043 24.71 20.00 15.16
C GLY A 1043 23.58 20.84 14.57
N TYR A 1044 23.13 21.88 15.27
CA TYR A 1044 22.09 22.82 14.80
C TYR A 1044 22.59 24.25 14.51
N ARG A 1045 23.90 24.43 14.44
CA ARG A 1045 24.54 25.72 14.17
C ARG A 1045 25.18 25.67 12.79
N LEU A 1046 25.15 26.79 12.08
CA LEU A 1046 25.96 26.96 10.87
C LEU A 1046 27.36 27.37 11.31
N ALA A 1047 28.35 26.68 10.78
CA ALA A 1047 29.76 27.01 10.91
C ALA A 1047 30.34 27.28 9.53
N ASP A 1048 31.28 28.23 9.43
CA ASP A 1048 31.96 28.51 8.18
C ASP A 1048 32.82 27.32 7.76
N LEU A 1049 32.73 26.95 6.48
CA LEU A 1049 33.50 25.88 5.87
C LEU A 1049 34.55 26.50 4.95
N PRO A 1050 35.86 26.35 5.25
CA PRO A 1050 36.91 26.82 4.36
C PRO A 1050 36.78 26.19 2.97
N TYR A 1051 36.88 27.02 1.93
CA TYR A 1051 36.74 26.57 0.55
C TYR A 1051 37.69 27.33 -0.39
N ARG A 1052 37.92 26.76 -1.56
CA ARG A 1052 38.58 27.40 -2.70
C ARG A 1052 37.59 27.50 -3.85
N HIS A 1053 37.56 28.65 -4.53
CA HIS A 1053 36.85 28.80 -5.80
C HIS A 1053 37.88 28.83 -6.93
N GLU A 1054 37.88 27.81 -7.77
CA GLU A 1054 38.82 27.68 -8.89
C GLU A 1054 38.14 26.97 -10.06
N ALA A 1055 38.49 27.37 -11.30
CA ALA A 1055 37.96 26.77 -12.53
C ALA A 1055 36.42 26.66 -12.60
N GLY A 1056 35.69 27.64 -12.03
CA GLY A 1056 34.23 27.65 -12.03
C GLY A 1056 33.61 26.61 -11.08
N GLY A 1057 34.32 26.21 -10.03
CA GLY A 1057 33.83 25.31 -9.01
C GLY A 1057 34.34 25.63 -7.60
N ILE A 1058 33.57 25.21 -6.61
CA ILE A 1058 33.91 25.22 -5.19
C ILE A 1058 34.58 23.90 -4.85
N LYS A 1059 35.72 23.97 -4.16
CA LYS A 1059 36.37 22.82 -3.52
C LYS A 1059 36.47 23.04 -2.01
N ALA A 1060 36.02 22.06 -1.23
CA ALA A 1060 36.08 22.10 0.23
C ALA A 1060 36.38 20.71 0.81
N VAL A 1061 37.09 20.65 1.93
CA VAL A 1061 37.28 19.40 2.69
C VAL A 1061 36.21 19.34 3.76
N LEU A 1062 35.38 18.30 3.72
CA LEU A 1062 34.30 18.12 4.67
C LEU A 1062 34.85 17.66 6.04
N PRO A 1063 34.23 18.08 7.15
CA PRO A 1063 34.50 17.50 8.46
C PRO A 1063 34.15 16.00 8.48
N PRO A 1064 34.61 15.23 9.48
CA PRO A 1064 34.27 13.82 9.61
C PRO A 1064 32.75 13.58 9.50
N PHE A 1065 32.35 12.75 8.55
CA PHE A 1065 30.96 12.34 8.38
C PHE A 1065 30.77 11.02 9.13
N GLU A 1066 29.94 11.00 10.16
CA GLU A 1066 29.56 9.77 10.85
C GLU A 1066 28.82 8.81 9.89
N GLY A 1067 28.84 7.51 10.22
CA GLY A 1067 28.05 6.52 9.48
C GLY A 1067 26.55 6.72 9.73
N GLY A 1068 25.74 6.55 8.68
CA GLY A 1068 24.28 6.67 8.74
C GLY A 1068 23.58 5.47 9.34
#